data_AF-A0A7H0IKM7-F1
#
_entry.id   AF-A0A7H0IKM7-F1
#
_cell.length_a   1.000
_cell.length_b   1.000
_cell.length_c   1.000
_cell.angle_alpha   90.00
_cell.angle_beta   90.00
_cell.angle_gamma   90.00
#
_symmetry.space_group_name_H-M   'P 1'
#
loop_
_entity.id
_entity.type
_entity.pdbx_description
1 polymer ?
#
loop_
_entity_poly.entity_id
_entity_poly.type
_entity_poly.pdbx_seq_one_letter_code
_entity_poly.pdbx_strand_id
1 'polypeptide(L)'
;MTAELTRGQNHPLSQVRLVIRISAATPVVAGITLGDDQGHVPGPEWVAHPGAPALPGVEAPRQAAPEHRVAVDLDAVPERAHRVHVLLALPAGAGRFGGSAAPFVAVAGADGTDLASFTLTGLDAESAVVALELYRRQGAWKVRAVGQGYAGGLAELLADQGLPQARQIAATVHEAAARTLAPPVPAPTSPYDAQPPGAAPTGQRPSDPYPPAGAPGPYAGQAPVYDGQGGPVDYTHPRRRTTPPPPPPTAPPAAPGQPARPVAGDATGWSMEERLYNQVWGMFEDLARTTAAYRSAVDFADTRMERELDQALADPRTRISGQADRAREAARAKHTQLVDQAREALDRDLAQLAAESDVVEPALPAAYAGWDNPVWHAYRVPEEPPMAVRLGDVRLPESDRLRIPMLVRLPLERGLWIDSGAGGLSEGTFADAHELRRLAMDTAVAHAARLLAVHPAGAFTVHVVDAAGAAAGSLAPLVAAGVLAGPPAVGAAGVADVLGRLTQRVDLVQMAVRGGAPDALPPGFDPAHQLLVVNDFPHGFDDRAVTQLRYLADEGPSVGVHLLMVADREDATAYGPLLDPLWRSLLRLTPVADDHLADPWVGHAWTYEPALVPPGSGVLQQVLERVAEARTKSE
;
A
#
# COMPACT_ATOMS: atom_id res chain seq x y z
N MET A 1 16.59 -10.23 -8.83
CA MET A 1 15.12 -10.05 -8.80
C MET A 1 14.62 -10.66 -7.52
N THR A 2 13.88 -9.90 -6.72
CA THR A 2 13.24 -10.36 -5.49
C THR A 2 12.17 -11.39 -5.84
N ALA A 3 12.11 -12.52 -5.13
CA ALA A 3 11.04 -13.47 -5.32
C ALA A 3 9.81 -13.09 -4.48
N GLU A 4 8.73 -12.68 -5.14
CA GLU A 4 7.44 -12.54 -4.46
C GLU A 4 6.84 -13.93 -4.22
N LEU A 5 6.62 -14.25 -2.95
CA LEU A 5 6.18 -15.57 -2.51
C LEU A 5 4.68 -15.54 -2.20
N THR A 6 4.00 -16.60 -2.59
CA THR A 6 2.64 -16.90 -2.13
C THR A 6 2.68 -17.93 -1.00
N ARG A 7 1.58 -18.01 -0.23
CA ARG A 7 1.49 -18.92 0.92
C ARG A 7 1.86 -20.36 0.54
N GLY A 8 2.86 -20.92 1.22
CA GLY A 8 3.38 -22.27 1.01
C GLY A 8 4.58 -22.35 0.05
N GLN A 9 4.86 -21.30 -0.72
CA GLN A 9 5.96 -21.26 -1.69
C GLN A 9 7.33 -21.20 -1.00
N ASN A 10 8.33 -21.82 -1.65
CA ASN A 10 9.71 -21.88 -1.16
C ASN A 10 10.64 -21.14 -2.12
N HIS A 11 11.67 -20.49 -1.59
CA HIS A 11 12.71 -19.84 -2.39
C HIS A 11 14.11 -20.13 -1.80
N PRO A 12 15.12 -20.47 -2.61
CA PRO A 12 16.49 -20.64 -2.13
C PRO A 12 17.07 -19.31 -1.66
N LEU A 13 17.87 -19.34 -0.59
CA LEU A 13 18.59 -18.16 -0.11
C LEU A 13 20.03 -18.23 -0.62
N SER A 14 20.45 -17.20 -1.37
CA SER A 14 21.82 -17.07 -1.87
C SER A 14 22.80 -16.50 -0.84
N GLN A 15 22.29 -16.04 0.30
CA GLN A 15 23.06 -15.44 1.39
C GLN A 15 22.66 -16.03 2.74
N VAL A 16 23.60 -16.00 3.69
CA VAL A 16 23.43 -16.50 5.06
C VAL A 16 23.20 -15.38 6.10
N ARG A 17 23.61 -14.15 5.78
CA ARG A 17 23.29 -12.96 6.58
C ARG A 17 22.16 -12.20 5.93
N LEU A 18 21.07 -12.05 6.67
CA LEU A 18 19.79 -11.56 6.18
C LEU A 18 19.27 -10.43 7.06
N VAL A 19 18.40 -9.63 6.46
CA VAL A 19 17.60 -8.61 7.11
C VAL A 19 16.15 -8.89 6.74
N ILE A 20 15.32 -9.17 7.74
CA ILE A 20 13.89 -9.36 7.57
C ILE A 20 13.19 -8.07 8.00
N ARG A 21 12.49 -7.44 7.06
CA ARG A 21 11.68 -6.24 7.29
C ARG A 21 10.22 -6.67 7.39
N ILE A 22 9.52 -6.15 8.39
CA ILE A 22 8.10 -6.39 8.61
C ILE A 22 7.41 -5.03 8.62
N SER A 23 6.28 -4.92 7.92
CA SER A 23 5.37 -3.77 7.97
C SER A 23 3.95 -4.26 8.23
N ALA A 24 3.23 -3.60 9.13
CA ALA A 24 1.86 -3.90 9.50
C ALA A 24 1.09 -2.60 9.77
N ALA A 25 -0.20 -2.59 9.47
CA ALA A 25 -1.05 -1.42 9.69
C ALA A 25 -1.29 -1.07 11.17
N THR A 26 -1.03 -2.01 12.08
CA THR A 26 -1.11 -1.80 13.53
C THR A 26 0.18 -2.27 14.20
N PRO A 27 0.51 -1.77 15.40
CA PRO A 27 1.66 -2.28 16.14
C PRO A 27 1.56 -3.78 16.36
N VAL A 28 2.55 -4.52 15.87
CA VAL A 28 2.69 -5.97 16.08
C VAL A 28 3.89 -6.25 16.97
N VAL A 29 3.85 -7.36 17.69
CA VAL A 29 4.99 -7.97 18.36
C VAL A 29 5.62 -8.96 17.39
N ALA A 30 6.89 -8.73 17.05
CA ALA A 30 7.69 -9.69 16.29
C ALA A 30 8.47 -10.61 17.26
N GLY A 31 8.43 -11.91 17.00
CA GLY A 31 9.18 -12.93 17.73
C GLY A 31 9.86 -13.91 16.77
N ILE A 32 10.84 -14.66 17.29
CA ILE A 32 11.57 -15.66 16.52
C ILE A 32 11.62 -16.95 17.32
N THR A 33 11.36 -18.08 16.69
CA THR A 33 11.58 -19.39 17.30
C THR A 33 12.53 -20.23 16.47
N LEU A 34 13.48 -20.88 17.14
CA LEU A 34 14.37 -21.86 16.54
C LEU A 34 13.79 -23.25 16.78
N GLY A 35 13.61 -24.02 15.71
CA GLY A 35 13.03 -25.36 15.74
C GLY A 35 14.00 -26.43 15.22
N ASP A 36 13.76 -27.67 15.60
CA ASP A 36 14.44 -28.84 15.03
C ASP A 36 13.95 -29.16 13.59
N ASP A 37 14.34 -30.32 13.06
CA ASP A 37 13.98 -30.74 11.69
C ASP A 37 12.46 -30.94 11.50
N GLN A 38 11.74 -31.25 12.59
CA GLN A 38 10.28 -31.35 12.63
C GLN A 38 9.60 -30.02 12.96
N GLY A 39 10.36 -28.97 13.28
CA GLY A 39 9.83 -27.67 13.68
C GLY A 39 9.43 -27.57 15.14
N HIS A 40 9.80 -28.56 15.96
CA HIS A 40 9.57 -28.54 17.40
C HIS A 40 10.54 -27.59 18.09
N VAL A 41 10.02 -26.76 19.01
CA VAL A 41 10.80 -25.80 19.80
C VAL A 41 11.03 -26.38 21.20
N PRO A 42 12.26 -26.81 21.54
CA PRO A 42 12.49 -27.64 22.75
C PRO A 42 12.27 -26.91 24.08
N GLY A 43 12.38 -25.59 24.11
CA GLY A 43 12.34 -24.81 25.34
C GLY A 43 12.36 -23.29 25.13
N PRO A 44 12.08 -22.51 26.19
CA PRO A 44 12.02 -21.05 26.13
C PRO A 44 13.34 -20.41 25.69
N GLU A 45 14.49 -21.06 25.89
CA GLU A 45 15.81 -20.59 25.46
C GLU A 45 16.01 -20.63 23.93
N TRP A 46 15.01 -21.09 23.18
CA TRP A 46 14.97 -21.08 21.71
C TRP A 46 13.98 -20.04 21.16
N VAL A 47 13.48 -19.15 22.02
CA VAL A 47 12.51 -18.12 21.67
C VAL A 47 13.14 -16.74 21.88
N ALA A 48 13.26 -15.96 20.80
CA ALA A 48 13.64 -14.56 20.87
C ALA A 48 12.37 -13.71 20.82
N HIS A 49 12.22 -12.78 21.76
CA HIS A 49 11.05 -11.90 21.85
C HIS A 49 11.40 -10.64 22.63
N PRO A 50 10.52 -9.61 22.72
CA PRO A 50 10.85 -8.34 23.37
C PRO A 50 11.47 -8.41 24.77
N GLY A 51 11.08 -9.41 25.58
CA GLY A 51 11.61 -9.61 26.94
C GLY A 51 12.91 -10.42 27.02
N ALA A 52 13.23 -11.19 25.97
CA ALA A 52 14.46 -11.96 25.81
C ALA A 52 14.86 -11.93 24.33
N PRO A 53 15.45 -10.82 23.84
CA PRO A 53 15.51 -10.54 22.41
C PRO A 53 16.62 -11.26 21.66
N ALA A 54 17.61 -11.85 22.34
CA ALA A 54 18.80 -12.39 21.69
C ALA A 54 18.85 -13.91 21.73
N LEU A 55 19.07 -14.52 20.57
CA LEU A 55 19.52 -15.91 20.40
C LEU A 55 20.78 -15.92 19.52
N PRO A 56 21.56 -17.02 19.49
CA PRO A 56 22.68 -17.14 18.57
C PRO A 56 22.21 -16.95 17.12
N GLY A 57 22.74 -15.94 16.45
CA GLY A 57 22.43 -15.60 15.06
C GLY A 57 21.15 -14.81 14.84
N VAL A 58 20.32 -14.52 15.83
CA VAL A 58 19.09 -13.72 15.63
C VAL A 58 18.80 -12.78 16.79
N GLU A 59 18.34 -11.58 16.47
CA GLU A 59 17.84 -10.61 17.47
C GLU A 59 16.42 -10.18 17.13
N ALA A 60 15.48 -10.47 18.03
CA ALA A 60 14.10 -10.03 17.93
C ALA A 60 13.96 -8.55 18.34
N PRO A 61 13.01 -7.80 17.75
CA PRO A 61 12.71 -6.44 18.15
C PRO A 61 12.27 -6.36 19.61
N ARG A 62 12.66 -5.28 20.29
CA ARG A 62 12.45 -5.09 21.73
C ARG A 62 11.11 -4.46 22.09
N GLN A 63 10.34 -4.04 21.10
CA GLN A 63 9.10 -3.29 21.27
C GLN A 63 8.05 -3.73 20.27
N ALA A 64 6.78 -3.47 20.56
CA ALA A 64 5.71 -3.57 19.57
C ALA A 64 5.73 -2.31 18.68
N ALA A 65 5.65 -2.49 17.36
CA ALA A 65 5.69 -1.41 16.38
C ALA A 65 5.01 -1.86 15.08
N PRO A 66 4.52 -0.92 14.25
CA PRO A 66 4.00 -1.24 12.91
C PRO A 66 5.13 -1.69 11.97
N GLU A 67 6.37 -1.28 12.24
CA GLU A 67 7.53 -1.67 11.45
C GLU A 67 8.59 -2.36 12.30
N HIS A 68 9.17 -3.44 11.78
CA HIS A 68 10.30 -4.13 12.41
C HIS A 68 11.41 -4.42 11.42
N ARG A 69 12.63 -4.49 11.95
CA ARG A 69 13.81 -4.96 11.25
C ARG A 69 14.52 -6.01 12.10
N VAL A 70 14.67 -7.21 11.56
CA VAL A 70 15.28 -8.36 12.23
C VAL A 70 16.55 -8.75 11.48
N ALA A 71 17.68 -8.69 12.16
CA ALA A 71 18.94 -9.20 11.61
C ALA A 71 19.06 -10.70 11.91
N VAL A 72 19.44 -11.47 10.90
CA VAL A 72 19.62 -12.93 10.98
C VAL A 72 20.98 -13.29 10.39
N ASP A 73 21.84 -13.93 11.17
CA ASP A 73 23.06 -14.59 10.73
C ASP A 73 22.87 -16.11 10.86
N LEU A 74 22.52 -16.75 9.74
CA LEU A 74 22.23 -18.18 9.66
C LEU A 74 23.44 -19.07 9.95
N ASP A 75 24.66 -18.55 9.85
CA ASP A 75 25.88 -19.29 10.22
C ASP A 75 26.10 -19.31 11.74
N ALA A 76 25.54 -18.34 12.46
CA ALA A 76 25.59 -18.26 13.92
C ALA A 76 24.42 -18.98 14.60
N VAL A 77 23.43 -19.46 13.83
CA VAL A 77 22.33 -20.30 14.32
C VAL A 77 22.89 -21.67 14.73
N PRO A 78 22.55 -22.22 15.92
CA PRO A 78 23.11 -23.49 16.38
C PRO A 78 22.78 -24.63 15.42
N GLU A 79 23.72 -25.55 15.15
CA GLU A 79 23.53 -26.66 14.19
C GLU A 79 22.31 -27.56 14.48
N ARG A 80 21.91 -27.65 15.74
CA ARG A 80 20.69 -28.37 16.19
C ARG A 80 19.40 -27.70 15.70
N ALA A 81 19.41 -26.40 15.39
CA ALA A 81 18.28 -25.68 14.83
C ALA A 81 18.26 -25.83 13.31
N HIS A 82 17.20 -26.43 12.79
CA HIS A 82 17.02 -26.65 11.36
C HIS A 82 16.03 -25.66 10.75
N ARG A 83 15.24 -24.98 11.58
CA ARG A 83 14.21 -24.01 11.19
C ARG A 83 14.29 -22.75 12.06
N VAL A 84 14.07 -21.60 11.44
CA VAL A 84 13.92 -20.28 12.07
C VAL A 84 12.57 -19.73 11.66
N HIS A 85 11.62 -19.64 12.58
CA HIS A 85 10.29 -19.11 12.32
C HIS A 85 10.23 -17.64 12.73
N VAL A 86 9.65 -16.79 11.87
CA VAL A 86 9.32 -15.40 12.21
C VAL A 86 7.85 -15.34 12.55
N LEU A 87 7.56 -14.87 13.77
CA LEU A 87 6.23 -14.83 14.36
C LEU A 87 5.76 -13.38 14.46
N LEU A 88 4.50 -13.13 14.13
CA LEU A 88 3.84 -11.85 14.40
C LEU A 88 2.64 -12.09 15.30
N ALA A 89 2.46 -11.26 16.32
CA ALA A 89 1.29 -11.29 17.18
C ALA A 89 0.80 -9.87 17.46
N LEU A 90 -0.52 -9.70 17.51
CA LEU A 90 -1.11 -8.45 17.99
C LEU A 90 -0.87 -8.33 19.51
N PRO A 91 -0.62 -7.12 20.04
CA PRO A 91 -0.58 -6.88 21.48
C PRO A 91 -1.85 -7.41 22.17
N ALA A 92 -1.75 -7.82 23.43
CA ALA A 92 -2.90 -8.37 24.15
C ALA A 92 -4.05 -7.34 24.18
N GLY A 93 -5.24 -7.75 23.73
CA GLY A 93 -6.42 -6.89 23.65
C GLY A 93 -6.51 -6.02 22.40
N ALA A 94 -5.55 -6.07 21.48
CA ALA A 94 -5.56 -5.26 20.25
C ALA A 94 -6.48 -5.79 19.12
N GLY A 95 -7.13 -6.94 19.30
CA GLY A 95 -8.11 -7.50 18.37
C GLY A 95 -7.57 -8.62 17.48
N ARG A 96 -7.92 -8.58 16.19
CA ARG A 96 -7.66 -9.63 15.18
C ARG A 96 -7.13 -9.02 13.87
N PHE A 97 -6.32 -9.75 13.12
CA PHE A 97 -5.67 -9.26 11.91
C PHE A 97 -6.67 -8.90 10.80
N GLY A 98 -7.82 -9.57 10.70
CA GLY A 98 -8.86 -9.27 9.71
C GLY A 98 -9.49 -7.87 9.80
N GLY A 99 -9.22 -7.14 10.88
CA GLY A 99 -9.66 -5.74 11.04
C GLY A 99 -8.65 -4.70 10.54
N SER A 100 -7.53 -5.12 9.94
CA SER A 100 -6.42 -4.25 9.52
C SER A 100 -5.83 -4.70 8.18
N ALA A 101 -5.06 -3.83 7.50
CA ALA A 101 -4.37 -4.25 6.28
C ALA A 101 -3.38 -5.40 6.56
N ALA A 102 -3.27 -6.32 5.60
CA ALA A 102 -2.43 -7.50 5.72
C ALA A 102 -0.96 -7.12 6.00
N PRO A 103 -0.31 -7.73 7.02
CA PRO A 103 1.11 -7.53 7.24
C PRO A 103 1.93 -7.94 6.03
N PHE A 104 3.03 -7.24 5.79
CA PHE A 104 3.99 -7.51 4.72
C PHE A 104 5.35 -7.85 5.31
N VAL A 105 6.03 -8.84 4.73
CA VAL A 105 7.39 -9.24 5.13
C VAL A 105 8.29 -9.31 3.92
N ALA A 106 9.49 -8.72 4.02
CA ALA A 106 10.54 -8.79 3.02
C ALA A 106 11.84 -9.32 3.62
N VAL A 107 12.51 -10.21 2.91
CA VAL A 107 13.81 -10.78 3.24
C VAL A 107 14.83 -10.23 2.26
N ALA A 108 15.85 -9.57 2.79
CA ALA A 108 16.99 -9.07 2.02
C ALA A 108 18.30 -9.65 2.55
N GLY A 109 19.32 -9.67 1.71
CA GLY A 109 20.71 -9.87 2.12
C GLY A 109 21.23 -8.72 2.98
N ALA A 110 22.34 -8.95 3.69
CA ALA A 110 22.99 -7.91 4.49
C ALA A 110 23.55 -6.75 3.63
N ASP A 111 23.76 -7.00 2.34
CA ASP A 111 24.15 -6.03 1.31
C ASP A 111 22.96 -5.21 0.76
N GLY A 112 21.74 -5.50 1.22
CA GLY A 112 20.51 -4.85 0.74
C GLY A 112 19.90 -5.49 -0.51
N THR A 113 20.45 -6.61 -1.00
CA THR A 113 19.86 -7.36 -2.11
C THR A 113 18.55 -8.00 -1.65
N ASP A 114 17.42 -7.58 -2.19
CA ASP A 114 16.13 -8.20 -1.86
C ASP A 114 16.07 -9.65 -2.42
N LEU A 115 15.72 -10.61 -1.55
CA LEU A 115 15.72 -12.04 -1.84
C LEU A 115 14.29 -12.58 -1.97
N ALA A 116 13.40 -12.21 -1.05
CA ALA A 116 12.01 -12.64 -1.09
C ALA A 116 11.06 -11.62 -0.44
N SER A 117 9.80 -11.59 -0.84
CA SER A 117 8.72 -10.82 -0.21
C SER A 117 7.46 -11.65 -0.07
N PHE A 118 6.61 -11.32 0.93
CA PHE A 118 5.37 -12.03 1.20
C PHE A 118 4.36 -11.13 1.92
N THR A 119 3.15 -11.01 1.35
CA THR A 119 1.99 -10.38 1.99
C THR A 119 1.13 -11.43 2.69
N LEU A 120 0.86 -11.25 3.98
CA LEU A 120 0.12 -12.19 4.83
C LEU A 120 -1.40 -12.04 4.65
N THR A 121 -1.89 -12.42 3.47
CA THR A 121 -3.32 -12.37 3.13
C THR A 121 -4.12 -13.53 3.73
N GLY A 122 -5.44 -13.37 3.83
CA GLY A 122 -6.35 -14.42 4.30
C GLY A 122 -6.38 -14.61 5.83
N LEU A 123 -5.98 -13.59 6.59
CA LEU A 123 -6.17 -13.53 8.05
C LEU A 123 -7.50 -12.83 8.35
N ASP A 124 -8.34 -13.44 9.17
CA ASP A 124 -9.61 -12.91 9.67
C ASP A 124 -9.62 -12.91 11.21
N ALA A 125 -9.96 -14.04 11.82
CA ALA A 125 -10.13 -14.19 13.26
C ALA A 125 -8.81 -14.27 14.05
N GLU A 126 -7.68 -14.36 13.36
CA GLU A 126 -6.39 -14.66 13.94
C GLU A 126 -5.74 -13.45 14.62
N SER A 127 -5.06 -13.69 15.74
CA SER A 127 -4.32 -12.67 16.50
C SER A 127 -2.82 -12.96 16.60
N ALA A 128 -2.37 -14.10 16.10
CA ALA A 128 -0.98 -14.43 15.86
C ALA A 128 -0.82 -15.18 14.54
N VAL A 129 0.35 -15.09 13.91
CA VAL A 129 0.65 -15.72 12.63
C VAL A 129 2.14 -16.09 12.53
N VAL A 130 2.42 -17.27 11.98
CA VAL A 130 3.77 -17.61 11.49
C VAL A 130 3.92 -16.98 10.12
N ALA A 131 4.73 -15.93 10.01
CA ALA A 131 4.87 -15.16 8.79
C ALA A 131 5.66 -15.93 7.73
N LEU A 132 6.88 -16.31 8.08
CA LEU A 132 7.76 -17.10 7.24
C LEU A 132 8.62 -18.04 8.08
N GLU A 133 9.22 -19.01 7.39
CA GLU A 133 10.18 -19.94 7.95
C GLU A 133 11.44 -19.96 7.10
N LEU A 134 12.61 -19.86 7.71
CA LEU A 134 13.89 -20.18 7.10
C LEU A 134 14.28 -21.59 7.50
N TYR A 135 14.58 -22.47 6.55
CA TYR A 135 14.89 -23.86 6.84
C TYR A 135 16.07 -24.37 6.04
N ARG A 136 16.81 -25.32 6.63
CA ARG A 136 17.96 -25.94 5.99
C ARG A 136 17.56 -27.26 5.36
N ARG A 137 17.87 -27.45 4.08
CA ARG A 137 17.68 -28.71 3.35
C ARG A 137 18.91 -29.01 2.50
N GLN A 138 19.51 -30.19 2.71
CA GLN A 138 20.73 -30.63 2.00
C GLN A 138 21.88 -29.62 2.11
N GLY A 139 22.07 -29.01 3.29
CA GLY A 139 23.15 -28.06 3.54
C GLY A 139 22.85 -26.61 3.13
N ALA A 140 21.83 -26.37 2.30
CA ALA A 140 21.43 -25.03 1.84
C ALA A 140 20.22 -24.49 2.60
N TRP A 141 20.19 -23.19 2.85
CA TRP A 141 19.05 -22.48 3.45
C TRP A 141 18.02 -22.06 2.39
N LYS A 142 16.76 -22.13 2.78
CA LYS A 142 15.60 -21.72 1.98
C LYS A 142 14.65 -20.93 2.85
N VAL A 143 13.91 -20.01 2.24
CA VAL A 143 12.76 -19.33 2.87
C VAL A 143 11.47 -19.98 2.38
N ARG A 144 10.48 -20.08 3.26
CA ARG A 144 9.10 -20.48 2.95
C ARG A 144 8.13 -19.42 3.44
N ALA A 145 7.23 -18.97 2.59
CA ALA A 145 6.07 -18.19 3.02
C ALA A 145 5.08 -19.12 3.73
N VAL A 146 4.74 -18.84 4.99
CA VAL A 146 3.90 -19.74 5.80
C VAL A 146 2.48 -19.21 5.94
N GLY A 147 2.32 -17.98 6.41
CA GLY A 147 1.03 -17.30 6.54
C GLY A 147 -0.01 -18.07 7.36
N GLN A 148 0.40 -18.91 8.31
CA GLN A 148 -0.52 -19.69 9.15
C GLN A 148 -0.90 -18.88 10.38
N GLY A 149 -2.15 -18.41 10.41
CA GLY A 149 -2.70 -17.68 11.53
C GLY A 149 -3.30 -18.59 12.62
N TYR A 150 -3.42 -18.02 13.82
CA TYR A 150 -3.96 -18.66 15.02
C TYR A 150 -4.97 -17.75 15.72
N ALA A 151 -6.22 -18.21 15.82
CA ALA A 151 -7.30 -17.49 16.49
C ALA A 151 -7.10 -17.43 18.01
N GLY A 152 -6.55 -18.49 18.62
CA GLY A 152 -6.11 -18.54 20.02
C GLY A 152 -4.82 -17.79 20.31
N GLY A 153 -4.30 -17.04 19.32
CA GLY A 153 -3.19 -16.12 19.47
C GLY A 153 -1.84 -16.80 19.74
N LEU A 154 -0.90 -16.05 20.31
CA LEU A 154 0.48 -16.47 20.45
C LEU A 154 0.64 -17.74 21.30
N ALA A 155 -0.24 -17.95 22.29
CA ALA A 155 -0.19 -19.14 23.14
C ALA A 155 -0.55 -20.42 22.36
N GLU A 156 -1.52 -20.36 21.44
CA GLU A 156 -1.88 -21.48 20.57
C GLU A 156 -0.77 -21.75 19.56
N LEU A 157 -0.24 -20.69 18.93
CA LEU A 157 0.88 -20.79 17.99
C LEU A 157 2.09 -21.48 18.62
N LEU A 158 2.53 -21.03 19.80
CA LEU A 158 3.68 -21.61 20.48
C LEU A 158 3.41 -23.07 20.92
N ALA A 159 2.18 -23.39 21.28
CA ALA A 159 1.80 -24.76 21.61
C ALA A 159 1.80 -25.68 20.38
N ASP A 160 1.41 -25.17 19.20
CA ASP A 160 1.48 -25.90 17.93
C ASP A 160 2.93 -26.23 17.54
N GLN A 161 3.87 -25.33 17.85
CA GLN A 161 5.32 -25.58 17.75
C GLN A 161 5.86 -26.56 18.82
N GLY A 162 4.99 -27.08 19.69
CA GLY A 162 5.33 -28.01 20.76
C GLY A 162 6.10 -27.39 21.92
N LEU A 163 6.15 -26.06 22.04
CA LEU A 163 6.90 -25.36 23.09
C LEU A 163 6.29 -25.65 24.48
N PRO A 164 7.08 -26.21 25.43
CA PRO A 164 6.64 -26.34 26.81
C PRO A 164 6.31 -24.98 27.43
N GLN A 165 5.27 -24.92 28.27
CA GLN A 165 4.84 -23.67 28.93
C GLN A 165 4.49 -22.52 27.95
N ALA A 166 4.02 -22.85 26.74
CA ALA A 166 3.62 -21.90 25.70
C ALA A 166 2.75 -20.73 26.20
N ARG A 167 1.77 -21.01 27.09
CA ARG A 167 0.89 -19.98 27.66
C ARG A 167 1.64 -19.00 28.58
N GLN A 168 2.55 -19.50 29.42
CA GLN A 168 3.37 -18.63 30.28
C GLN A 168 4.29 -17.76 29.44
N ILE A 169 4.93 -18.33 28.41
CA ILE A 169 5.85 -17.61 27.53
C ILE A 169 5.10 -16.54 26.74
N ALA A 170 3.93 -16.86 26.17
CA ALA A 170 3.08 -15.87 25.50
C ALA A 170 2.68 -14.72 26.43
N ALA A 171 2.36 -15.00 27.70
CA ALA A 171 2.07 -13.96 28.68
C ALA A 171 3.30 -13.06 28.94
N THR A 172 4.49 -13.63 29.07
CA THR A 172 5.74 -12.86 29.22
C THR A 172 6.02 -11.98 27.99
N VAL A 173 5.75 -12.49 26.78
CA VAL A 173 5.90 -11.73 25.53
C VAL A 173 4.95 -10.53 25.52
N HIS A 174 3.66 -10.75 25.82
CA HIS A 174 2.68 -9.68 25.87
C HIS A 174 2.95 -8.66 26.98
N GLU A 175 3.42 -9.10 28.15
CA GLU A 175 3.81 -8.20 29.23
C GLU A 175 5.00 -7.32 28.83
N ALA A 176 6.03 -7.91 28.21
CA ALA A 176 7.18 -7.15 27.71
C ALA A 176 6.75 -6.12 26.65
N ALA A 177 5.87 -6.51 25.73
CA ALA A 177 5.31 -5.59 24.73
C ALA A 177 4.46 -4.47 25.35
N ALA A 178 3.64 -4.78 26.36
CA ALA A 178 2.82 -3.79 27.06
C ALA A 178 3.68 -2.73 27.78
N ARG A 179 4.83 -3.11 28.35
CA ARG A 179 5.77 -2.17 28.96
C ARG A 179 6.36 -1.17 27.97
N THR A 180 6.46 -1.54 26.68
CA THR A 180 6.95 -0.64 25.62
C THR A 180 5.87 0.26 25.02
N LEU A 181 4.59 -0.08 25.21
CA LEU A 181 3.45 0.71 24.75
C LEU A 181 2.93 1.71 25.80
N ALA A 182 3.46 1.66 27.03
CA ALA A 182 3.07 2.56 28.11
C ALA A 182 3.76 3.95 27.95
N PRO A 183 3.05 5.07 28.17
CA PRO A 183 3.68 6.40 28.23
C PRO A 183 4.74 6.46 29.34
N PRO A 184 5.86 7.21 29.16
CA PRO A 184 6.82 7.40 30.25
C PRO A 184 6.14 8.10 31.43
N VAL A 185 6.11 7.44 32.59
CA VAL A 185 5.66 8.06 33.84
C VAL A 185 6.69 9.14 34.22
N PRO A 186 6.30 10.40 34.44
CA PRO A 186 7.24 11.43 34.91
C PRO A 186 7.79 11.02 36.28
N ALA A 187 9.11 11.08 36.44
CA ALA A 187 9.77 10.77 37.71
C ALA A 187 9.27 11.71 38.82
N PRO A 188 8.93 11.21 40.02
CA PRO A 188 8.53 12.06 41.13
C PRO A 188 9.72 12.92 41.57
N THR A 189 9.58 14.23 41.48
CA THR A 189 10.47 15.20 42.11
C THR A 189 10.43 15.00 43.62
N SER A 190 11.57 14.65 44.21
CA SER A 190 11.71 14.50 45.66
C SER A 190 11.46 15.85 46.37
N PRO A 191 10.58 15.93 47.37
CA PRO A 191 10.25 17.19 48.06
C PRO A 191 11.17 17.47 49.26
N TYR A 192 12.47 17.18 49.13
CA TYR A 192 13.48 17.55 50.15
C TYR A 192 14.32 18.71 49.62
N ASP A 193 13.79 19.92 49.73
CA ASP A 193 14.56 21.11 50.12
C ASP A 193 13.62 22.32 50.21
N ALA A 194 13.13 22.57 51.43
CA ALA A 194 12.88 23.88 52.03
C ALA A 194 11.79 23.78 53.12
N GLN A 195 12.23 23.83 54.38
CA GLN A 195 11.42 24.10 55.56
C GLN A 195 12.06 25.35 56.20
N PRO A 196 11.32 26.38 56.70
CA PRO A 196 10.52 26.30 57.95
C PRO A 196 9.36 27.36 58.07
N PRO A 197 8.75 27.64 59.25
CA PRO A 197 8.21 26.75 60.30
C PRO A 197 6.75 27.07 60.74
N GLY A 198 6.05 26.06 61.29
CA GLY A 198 5.28 26.19 62.53
C GLY A 198 3.76 26.43 62.48
N ALA A 199 2.97 25.40 62.81
CA ALA A 199 1.95 25.36 63.89
C ALA A 199 0.98 24.18 63.71
N ALA A 200 0.70 23.47 64.80
CA ALA A 200 -0.21 22.31 64.92
C ALA A 200 -1.52 22.73 65.66
N PRO A 201 -2.41 21.81 66.09
CA PRO A 201 -3.31 20.92 65.34
C PRO A 201 -4.78 20.95 65.89
N THR A 202 -5.63 19.98 65.47
CA THR A 202 -6.92 19.46 66.04
C THR A 202 -8.12 19.60 65.07
N GLY A 203 -9.07 18.66 64.89
CA GLY A 203 -9.34 17.38 65.55
C GLY A 203 -10.46 16.56 64.85
N GLN A 204 -10.49 15.27 65.20
CA GLN A 204 -11.54 14.22 65.23
C GLN A 204 -12.88 14.30 64.44
N ARG A 205 -13.08 13.24 63.60
CA ARG A 205 -14.23 12.30 63.33
C ARG A 205 -15.54 12.44 64.16
N PRO A 206 -16.74 11.85 63.79
CA PRO A 206 -16.94 10.48 63.21
C PRO A 206 -18.24 10.13 62.36
N SER A 207 -18.17 8.98 61.64
CA SER A 207 -19.11 7.84 61.36
C SER A 207 -20.63 7.94 60.99
N ASP A 208 -20.99 7.31 59.84
CA ASP A 208 -22.01 6.26 59.47
C ASP A 208 -23.49 6.36 59.94
N PRO A 209 -24.55 5.60 59.47
CA PRO A 209 -24.60 4.33 58.68
C PRO A 209 -25.83 4.00 57.73
N TYR A 210 -25.78 2.83 57.04
CA TYR A 210 -26.88 1.84 56.71
C TYR A 210 -27.60 1.83 55.28
N PRO A 211 -28.33 0.76 54.82
CA PRO A 211 -28.03 -0.20 53.70
C PRO A 211 -29.30 -0.62 52.85
N PRO A 212 -29.67 -1.91 52.53
CA PRO A 212 -29.08 -3.00 51.71
C PRO A 212 -29.94 -3.53 50.49
N ALA A 213 -29.30 -4.38 49.65
CA ALA A 213 -29.73 -5.61 48.93
C ALA A 213 -30.81 -5.67 47.79
N GLY A 214 -30.44 -6.37 46.70
CA GLY A 214 -31.35 -7.08 45.77
C GLY A 214 -30.73 -7.55 44.43
N ALA A 215 -30.87 -8.83 44.07
CA ALA A 215 -30.68 -9.47 42.74
C ALA A 215 -31.91 -10.40 42.49
N PRO A 216 -32.35 -10.82 41.26
CA PRO A 216 -31.54 -11.33 40.11
C PRO A 216 -32.08 -11.16 38.63
N GLY A 217 -31.18 -11.21 37.61
CA GLY A 217 -31.30 -11.61 36.15
C GLY A 217 -32.37 -11.00 35.20
N PRO A 218 -32.43 -11.29 33.87
CA PRO A 218 -31.42 -11.60 32.83
C PRO A 218 -31.57 -10.78 31.48
N TYR A 219 -30.60 -10.89 30.55
CA TYR A 219 -30.57 -10.47 29.12
C TYR A 219 -31.17 -9.11 28.66
N ALA A 220 -30.31 -8.19 28.19
CA ALA A 220 -30.43 -7.47 26.90
C ALA A 220 -29.27 -6.45 26.80
N GLY A 221 -28.67 -6.36 25.61
CA GLY A 221 -27.50 -5.52 25.36
C GLY A 221 -27.79 -4.03 25.47
N GLN A 222 -26.84 -3.31 26.06
CA GLN A 222 -26.58 -1.89 25.84
C GLN A 222 -25.19 -1.56 26.39
N ALA A 223 -24.37 -0.95 25.54
CA ALA A 223 -23.03 -0.48 25.87
C ALA A 223 -23.09 0.76 26.78
N PRO A 224 -22.09 0.96 27.67
CA PRO A 224 -21.71 2.28 28.12
C PRO A 224 -20.39 2.71 27.45
N VAL A 225 -20.47 3.92 26.91
CA VAL A 225 -19.37 4.77 26.40
C VAL A 225 -18.63 5.38 27.60
N TYR A 226 -17.29 5.45 27.53
CA TYR A 226 -16.42 6.56 27.97
C TYR A 226 -15.00 6.24 27.46
N ASP A 227 -14.55 6.83 26.35
CA ASP A 227 -13.83 8.10 26.21
C ASP A 227 -12.43 8.15 26.87
N GLY A 228 -11.42 8.47 26.03
CA GLY A 228 -10.01 8.64 26.40
C GLY A 228 -9.05 8.07 25.34
N GLN A 229 -9.08 8.58 24.11
CA GLN A 229 -8.09 9.53 23.56
C GLN A 229 -6.74 8.91 23.15
N GLY A 230 -6.65 8.67 21.83
CA GLY A 230 -5.50 8.14 21.07
C GLY A 230 -6.00 7.68 19.70
N GLY A 231 -6.45 8.64 18.87
CA GLY A 231 -7.43 8.43 17.79
C GLY A 231 -6.98 7.51 16.64
N PRO A 232 -7.83 6.56 16.21
CA PRO A 232 -7.62 5.65 15.07
C PRO A 232 -7.89 6.35 13.72
N VAL A 233 -7.48 5.71 12.63
CA VAL A 233 -7.93 6.06 11.26
C VAL A 233 -9.45 6.10 11.23
N ASP A 234 -9.98 7.26 10.87
CA ASP A 234 -11.41 7.54 10.84
C ASP A 234 -11.99 7.15 9.48
N TYR A 235 -12.67 6.00 9.42
CA TYR A 235 -13.46 5.56 8.25
C TYR A 235 -14.80 6.30 8.14
N THR A 236 -14.93 7.49 8.73
CA THR A 236 -16.19 8.21 8.79
C THR A 236 -16.15 9.50 8.00
N HIS A 237 -17.07 9.60 7.04
CA HIS A 237 -17.48 10.89 6.48
C HIS A 237 -17.96 11.78 7.63
N PRO A 238 -17.85 13.12 7.55
CA PRO A 238 -18.30 14.07 8.59
C PRO A 238 -19.80 14.00 8.97
N ARG A 239 -20.55 13.03 8.44
CA ARG A 239 -21.94 12.71 8.77
C ARG A 239 -22.17 11.21 8.96
N ARG A 240 -21.34 10.52 9.75
CA ARG A 240 -21.62 9.12 10.16
C ARG A 240 -22.97 9.04 10.87
N ARG A 241 -23.97 8.47 10.21
CA ARG A 241 -25.19 7.97 10.85
C ARG A 241 -24.92 6.55 11.34
N THR A 242 -25.39 6.20 12.53
CA THR A 242 -25.27 4.86 13.15
C THR A 242 -26.14 3.78 12.48
N THR A 243 -26.55 4.00 11.23
CA THR A 243 -27.46 3.14 10.47
C THR A 243 -26.69 2.47 9.33
N PRO A 244 -26.87 1.17 9.05
CA PRO A 244 -26.18 0.49 7.94
C PRO A 244 -26.34 1.26 6.61
N PRO A 245 -25.33 1.18 5.71
CA PRO A 245 -25.38 1.89 4.43
C PRO A 245 -26.64 1.49 3.65
N PRO A 246 -27.27 2.42 2.92
CA PRO A 246 -28.46 2.10 2.15
C PRO A 246 -28.14 1.00 1.13
N PRO A 247 -29.07 0.05 0.86
CA PRO A 247 -28.82 -1.00 -0.11
C PRO A 247 -28.46 -0.39 -1.48
N PRO A 248 -27.55 -1.01 -2.25
CA PRO A 248 -27.24 -0.56 -3.60
C PRO A 248 -28.50 -0.59 -4.47
N PRO A 249 -28.59 0.28 -5.50
CA PRO A 249 -29.68 0.21 -6.47
C PRO A 249 -29.66 -1.18 -7.15
N THR A 250 -30.58 -2.05 -6.76
CA THR A 250 -30.69 -3.39 -7.34
C THR A 250 -31.24 -3.29 -8.76
N ALA A 251 -30.49 -3.81 -9.72
CA ALA A 251 -31.00 -4.10 -11.06
C ALA A 251 -32.25 -4.99 -10.96
N PRO A 252 -33.23 -4.85 -11.87
CA PRO A 252 -34.34 -5.80 -11.95
C PRO A 252 -33.80 -7.23 -12.13
N PRO A 253 -34.43 -8.24 -11.49
CA PRO A 253 -33.94 -9.60 -11.50
C PRO A 253 -33.78 -10.10 -12.94
N ALA A 254 -32.62 -10.67 -13.24
CA ALA A 254 -32.33 -11.22 -14.56
C ALA A 254 -33.32 -12.35 -14.89
N ALA A 255 -33.72 -12.44 -16.15
CA ALA A 255 -34.50 -13.59 -16.61
C ALA A 255 -33.70 -14.89 -16.40
N PRO A 256 -34.36 -16.04 -16.12
CA PRO A 256 -33.65 -17.30 -15.91
C PRO A 256 -32.72 -17.61 -17.10
N GLY A 257 -31.41 -17.73 -16.83
CA GLY A 257 -30.39 -17.99 -17.84
C GLY A 257 -29.77 -16.76 -18.52
N GLN A 258 -30.11 -15.53 -18.09
CA GLN A 258 -29.43 -14.32 -18.53
C GLN A 258 -28.58 -13.72 -17.38
N PRO A 259 -27.38 -13.19 -17.66
CA PRO A 259 -26.61 -12.45 -16.67
C PRO A 259 -27.36 -11.17 -16.26
N ALA A 260 -27.22 -10.76 -14.99
CA ALA A 260 -27.75 -9.50 -14.51
C ALA A 260 -27.12 -8.33 -15.29
N ARG A 261 -27.91 -7.30 -15.59
CA ARG A 261 -27.39 -6.10 -16.23
C ARG A 261 -26.56 -5.30 -15.21
N PRO A 262 -25.29 -4.95 -15.52
CA PRO A 262 -24.49 -4.12 -14.63
C PRO A 262 -25.14 -2.77 -14.36
N VAL A 263 -24.96 -2.25 -13.15
CA VAL A 263 -25.47 -0.94 -12.73
C VAL A 263 -24.32 -0.18 -12.08
N ALA A 264 -24.12 1.08 -12.47
CA ALA A 264 -23.12 1.93 -11.84
C ALA A 264 -23.46 2.21 -10.38
N GLY A 265 -22.50 2.03 -9.50
CA GLY A 265 -22.65 2.17 -8.06
C GLY A 265 -23.41 1.00 -7.42
N ASP A 266 -23.31 -0.20 -7.97
CA ASP A 266 -23.92 -1.42 -7.41
C ASP A 266 -23.12 -2.00 -6.22
N ALA A 267 -21.85 -1.63 -6.08
CA ALA A 267 -21.04 -1.98 -4.93
C ALA A 267 -21.56 -1.34 -3.64
N THR A 268 -21.17 -1.90 -2.51
CA THR A 268 -21.52 -1.38 -1.19
C THR A 268 -20.78 -0.08 -0.89
N GLY A 269 -21.46 0.91 -0.33
CA GLY A 269 -20.84 2.19 0.05
C GLY A 269 -21.86 3.20 0.57
N TRP A 270 -21.38 4.21 1.28
CA TRP A 270 -22.20 5.24 1.93
C TRP A 270 -22.54 6.39 0.98
N SER A 271 -21.63 6.75 0.10
CA SER A 271 -21.83 7.74 -0.96
C SER A 271 -21.80 7.08 -2.34
N MET A 272 -22.35 7.75 -3.35
CA MET A 272 -22.23 7.28 -4.73
C MET A 272 -20.76 7.18 -5.16
N GLU A 273 -19.96 8.15 -4.74
CA GLU A 273 -18.52 8.17 -4.98
C GLU A 273 -17.82 6.92 -4.41
N GLU A 274 -18.10 6.55 -3.16
CA GLU A 274 -17.51 5.37 -2.53
C GLU A 274 -17.93 4.08 -3.21
N ARG A 275 -19.18 3.99 -3.67
CA ARG A 275 -19.68 2.83 -4.42
C ARG A 275 -18.96 2.69 -5.75
N LEU A 276 -18.80 3.77 -6.50
CA LEU A 276 -18.09 3.75 -7.78
C LEU A 276 -16.62 3.37 -7.59
N TYR A 277 -15.96 3.89 -6.55
CA TYR A 277 -14.60 3.49 -6.19
C TYR A 277 -14.51 1.98 -5.90
N ASN A 278 -15.40 1.47 -5.04
CA ASN A 278 -15.42 0.05 -4.66
C ASN A 278 -15.75 -0.85 -5.86
N GLN A 279 -16.59 -0.39 -6.77
CA GLN A 279 -16.92 -1.11 -8.00
C GLN A 279 -15.72 -1.19 -8.94
N VAL A 280 -15.02 -0.07 -9.19
CA VAL A 280 -13.78 -0.06 -9.98
C VAL A 280 -12.72 -0.97 -9.35
N TRP A 281 -12.58 -0.96 -8.02
CA TRP A 281 -11.69 -1.87 -7.31
C TRP A 281 -12.09 -3.34 -7.47
N GLY A 282 -13.38 -3.66 -7.39
CA GLY A 282 -13.90 -5.00 -7.64
C GLY A 282 -13.61 -5.48 -9.06
N MET A 283 -13.80 -4.62 -10.07
CA MET A 283 -13.46 -4.93 -11.46
C MET A 283 -11.96 -5.22 -11.64
N PHE A 284 -11.10 -4.47 -10.96
CA PHE A 284 -9.65 -4.72 -10.95
C PHE A 284 -9.31 -6.09 -10.35
N GLU A 285 -9.86 -6.43 -9.19
CA GLU A 285 -9.69 -7.73 -8.53
C GLU A 285 -10.20 -8.88 -9.39
N ASP A 286 -11.37 -8.73 -10.00
CA ASP A 286 -11.98 -9.77 -10.82
C ASP A 286 -11.21 -10.01 -12.12
N LEU A 287 -10.69 -8.96 -12.75
CA LEU A 287 -9.81 -9.07 -13.90
C LEU A 287 -8.49 -9.79 -13.54
N ALA A 288 -7.88 -9.46 -12.39
CA ALA A 288 -6.71 -10.16 -11.90
C ALA A 288 -7.01 -11.66 -11.67
N ARG A 289 -8.12 -11.95 -10.99
CA ARG A 289 -8.55 -13.31 -10.62
C ARG A 289 -8.86 -14.18 -11.83
N THR A 290 -9.61 -13.68 -12.81
CA THR A 290 -9.99 -14.46 -14.01
C THR A 290 -8.77 -14.71 -14.90
N THR A 291 -7.88 -13.73 -15.07
CA THR A 291 -6.62 -13.92 -15.80
C THR A 291 -5.71 -14.94 -15.10
N ALA A 292 -5.60 -14.90 -13.77
CA ALA A 292 -4.85 -15.89 -13.00
C ALA A 292 -5.40 -17.31 -13.17
N ALA A 293 -6.73 -17.46 -13.16
CA ALA A 293 -7.39 -18.74 -13.38
C ALA A 293 -7.13 -19.27 -14.81
N TYR A 294 -7.20 -18.40 -15.82
CA TYR A 294 -6.86 -18.73 -17.21
C TYR A 294 -5.42 -19.21 -17.34
N ARG A 295 -4.45 -18.40 -16.88
CA ARG A 295 -3.01 -18.73 -16.96
C ARG A 295 -2.70 -20.06 -16.24
N SER A 296 -3.26 -20.25 -15.04
CA SER A 296 -3.10 -21.49 -14.28
C SER A 296 -3.67 -22.72 -15.01
N ALA A 297 -4.79 -22.56 -15.72
CA ALA A 297 -5.39 -23.64 -16.50
C ALA A 297 -4.55 -24.00 -17.74
N VAL A 298 -3.93 -23.00 -18.39
CA VAL A 298 -2.99 -23.21 -19.49
C VAL A 298 -1.73 -23.93 -18.99
N ASP A 299 -1.13 -23.47 -17.90
CA ASP A 299 0.06 -24.10 -17.30
C ASP A 299 -0.22 -25.57 -16.90
N PHE A 300 -1.41 -25.84 -16.38
CA PHE A 300 -1.85 -27.20 -16.08
C PHE A 300 -1.97 -28.06 -17.35
N ALA A 301 -2.55 -27.52 -18.42
CA ALA A 301 -2.67 -28.20 -19.70
C ALA A 301 -1.27 -28.52 -20.28
N ASP A 302 -0.34 -27.57 -20.23
CA ASP A 302 1.05 -27.75 -20.68
C ASP A 302 1.76 -28.84 -19.88
N THR A 303 1.74 -28.75 -18.55
CA THR A 303 2.36 -29.74 -17.64
C THR A 303 1.73 -31.13 -17.81
N ARG A 304 0.43 -31.19 -18.13
CA ARG A 304 -0.26 -32.46 -18.42
C ARG A 304 0.21 -33.03 -19.76
N MET A 305 0.28 -32.21 -20.81
CA MET A 305 0.73 -32.64 -22.13
C MET A 305 2.16 -33.18 -22.07
N GLU A 306 3.08 -32.46 -21.41
CA GLU A 306 4.46 -32.89 -21.23
C GLU A 306 4.54 -34.28 -20.57
N ARG A 307 3.80 -34.48 -19.48
CA ARG A 307 3.73 -35.79 -18.80
C ARG A 307 3.17 -36.91 -19.69
N GLU A 308 2.11 -36.64 -20.45
CA GLU A 308 1.52 -37.63 -21.38
C GLU A 308 2.51 -37.96 -22.53
N LEU A 309 3.27 -36.98 -23.02
CA LEU A 309 4.31 -37.17 -24.05
C LEU A 309 5.51 -37.99 -23.52
N ASP A 310 6.00 -37.69 -22.32
CA ASP A 310 7.08 -38.43 -21.68
C ASP A 310 6.71 -39.90 -21.45
N GLN A 311 5.49 -40.15 -20.99
CA GLN A 311 4.96 -41.51 -20.83
C GLN A 311 4.90 -42.25 -22.16
N ALA A 312 4.48 -41.59 -23.25
CA ALA A 312 4.46 -42.20 -24.58
C ALA A 312 5.87 -42.51 -25.12
N LEU A 313 6.91 -41.84 -24.61
CA LEU A 313 8.32 -42.04 -25.00
C LEU A 313 9.12 -42.96 -24.06
N ALA A 314 8.54 -43.35 -22.93
CA ALA A 314 9.20 -44.13 -21.88
C ALA A 314 9.58 -45.55 -22.31
N ASP A 315 8.82 -46.19 -23.21
CA ASP A 315 9.15 -47.53 -23.74
C ASP A 315 9.88 -47.44 -25.10
N PRO A 316 11.15 -47.87 -25.19
CA PRO A 316 11.91 -47.89 -26.44
C PRO A 316 11.28 -48.73 -27.56
N ARG A 317 10.46 -49.74 -27.23
CA ARG A 317 9.85 -50.66 -28.20
C ARG A 317 8.67 -50.06 -28.96
N THR A 318 8.02 -49.04 -28.38
CA THR A 318 6.80 -48.43 -28.94
C THR A 318 7.07 -47.10 -29.64
N ARG A 319 8.28 -46.53 -29.54
CA ARG A 319 8.65 -45.22 -30.11
C ARG A 319 8.44 -45.05 -31.62
N ILE A 320 8.53 -46.14 -32.38
CA ILE A 320 8.41 -46.18 -33.87
C ILE A 320 7.06 -46.81 -34.29
N SER A 321 6.16 -47.10 -33.33
CA SER A 321 4.86 -47.71 -33.60
C SER A 321 3.76 -46.65 -33.76
N GLY A 322 2.77 -46.90 -34.63
CA GLY A 322 1.58 -46.02 -34.76
C GLY A 322 0.69 -45.95 -33.51
N GLN A 323 1.06 -46.62 -32.41
CA GLN A 323 0.44 -46.43 -31.09
C GLN A 323 1.04 -45.23 -30.36
N ALA A 324 2.34 -44.97 -30.50
CA ALA A 324 2.97 -43.77 -29.92
C ALA A 324 2.48 -42.51 -30.63
N ASP A 325 2.30 -42.55 -31.95
CA ASP A 325 1.77 -41.39 -32.71
C ASP A 325 0.33 -41.06 -32.29
N ARG A 326 -0.55 -42.07 -32.16
CA ARG A 326 -1.92 -41.87 -31.64
C ARG A 326 -1.95 -41.32 -30.21
N ALA A 327 -1.02 -41.74 -29.35
CA ALA A 327 -0.92 -41.22 -27.98
C ALA A 327 -0.49 -39.74 -27.96
N ARG A 328 0.47 -39.34 -28.81
CA ARG A 328 0.87 -37.93 -28.96
C ARG A 328 -0.25 -37.08 -29.53
N GLU A 329 -0.95 -37.56 -30.55
CA GLU A 329 -2.12 -36.87 -31.12
C GLU A 329 -3.23 -36.70 -30.08
N ALA A 330 -3.53 -37.73 -29.30
CA ALA A 330 -4.53 -37.64 -28.23
C ALA A 330 -4.12 -36.68 -27.11
N ALA A 331 -2.84 -36.67 -26.71
CA ALA A 331 -2.33 -35.72 -25.71
C ALA A 331 -2.44 -34.27 -26.20
N ARG A 332 -2.09 -34.01 -27.47
CA ARG A 332 -2.27 -32.69 -28.11
C ARG A 332 -3.73 -32.28 -28.20
N ALA A 333 -4.62 -33.18 -28.60
CA ALA A 333 -6.05 -32.90 -28.70
C ALA A 333 -6.66 -32.53 -27.34
N LYS A 334 -6.29 -33.23 -26.26
CA LYS A 334 -6.72 -32.89 -24.90
C LYS A 334 -6.15 -31.55 -24.42
N HIS A 335 -4.88 -31.26 -24.74
CA HIS A 335 -4.26 -29.97 -24.43
C HIS A 335 -5.05 -28.84 -25.08
N THR A 336 -5.29 -28.92 -26.39
CA THR A 336 -6.09 -27.95 -27.13
C THR A 336 -7.47 -27.79 -26.53
N GLN A 337 -8.16 -28.89 -26.22
CA GLN A 337 -9.48 -28.85 -25.58
C GLN A 337 -9.47 -28.12 -24.23
N LEU A 338 -8.46 -28.34 -23.38
CA LEU A 338 -8.35 -27.67 -22.08
C LEU A 338 -8.07 -26.17 -22.22
N VAL A 339 -7.17 -25.80 -23.14
CA VAL A 339 -6.83 -24.40 -23.41
C VAL A 339 -8.03 -23.65 -24.01
N ASP A 340 -8.76 -24.28 -24.94
CA ASP A 340 -9.97 -23.71 -25.53
C ASP A 340 -11.06 -23.49 -24.48
N GLN A 341 -11.29 -24.47 -23.59
CA GLN A 341 -12.24 -24.32 -22.48
C GLN A 341 -11.84 -23.21 -21.50
N ALA A 342 -10.54 -23.09 -21.19
CA ALA A 342 -10.04 -22.01 -20.35
C ALA A 342 -10.22 -20.64 -21.03
N ARG A 343 -9.95 -20.55 -22.33
CA ARG A 343 -10.15 -19.34 -23.13
C ARG A 343 -11.63 -18.94 -23.19
N GLU A 344 -12.53 -19.88 -23.43
CA GLU A 344 -13.99 -19.63 -23.42
C GLU A 344 -14.50 -19.15 -22.06
N ALA A 345 -13.89 -19.60 -20.95
CA ALA A 345 -14.22 -19.09 -19.62
C ALA A 345 -13.74 -17.64 -19.45
N LEU A 346 -12.47 -17.36 -19.78
CA LEU A 346 -11.89 -16.03 -19.72
C LEU A 346 -12.66 -15.03 -20.60
N ASP A 347 -12.99 -15.40 -21.84
CA ASP A 347 -13.68 -14.51 -22.78
C ASP A 347 -15.09 -14.13 -22.27
N ARG A 348 -15.77 -15.04 -21.56
CA ARG A 348 -17.08 -14.74 -20.93
C ARG A 348 -16.91 -13.76 -19.78
N ASP A 349 -15.92 -13.96 -18.92
CA ASP A 349 -15.66 -13.06 -17.78
C ASP A 349 -15.21 -11.67 -18.26
N LEU A 350 -14.35 -11.60 -19.27
CA LEU A 350 -13.94 -10.35 -19.91
C LEU A 350 -15.12 -9.61 -20.55
N ALA A 351 -16.05 -10.33 -21.19
CA ALA A 351 -17.25 -9.72 -21.75
C ALA A 351 -18.17 -9.14 -20.66
N GLN A 352 -18.26 -9.80 -19.50
CA GLN A 352 -19.00 -9.29 -18.35
C GLN A 352 -18.35 -8.02 -17.79
N LEU A 353 -17.04 -8.04 -17.56
CA LEU A 353 -16.30 -6.87 -17.05
C LEU A 353 -16.32 -5.70 -18.03
N ALA A 354 -16.28 -5.95 -19.34
CA ALA A 354 -16.45 -4.92 -20.35
C ALA A 354 -17.84 -4.28 -20.28
N ALA A 355 -18.90 -5.09 -20.14
CA ALA A 355 -20.26 -4.57 -19.98
C ALA A 355 -20.43 -3.78 -18.69
N GLU A 356 -19.72 -4.14 -17.62
CA GLU A 356 -19.69 -3.35 -16.37
C GLU A 356 -18.98 -2.01 -16.57
N SER A 357 -17.80 -2.03 -17.21
CA SER A 357 -17.06 -0.82 -17.57
C SER A 357 -17.88 0.15 -18.41
N ASP A 358 -18.66 -0.34 -19.38
CA ASP A 358 -19.53 0.47 -20.24
C ASP A 358 -20.60 1.25 -19.46
N VAL A 359 -20.99 0.75 -18.28
CA VAL A 359 -21.98 1.40 -17.40
C VAL A 359 -21.29 2.28 -16.35
N VAL A 360 -20.15 1.84 -15.81
CA VAL A 360 -19.41 2.53 -14.75
C VAL A 360 -18.71 3.78 -15.28
N GLU A 361 -17.98 3.69 -16.40
CA GLU A 361 -17.13 4.78 -16.90
C GLU A 361 -17.92 6.09 -17.12
N PRO A 362 -19.11 6.10 -17.76
CA PRO A 362 -19.90 7.32 -17.93
C PRO A 362 -20.46 7.90 -16.63
N ALA A 363 -20.55 7.09 -15.57
CA ALA A 363 -21.06 7.50 -14.26
C ALA A 363 -19.97 8.04 -13.32
N LEU A 364 -18.70 7.92 -13.69
CA LEU A 364 -17.58 8.36 -12.87
C LEU A 364 -17.61 9.89 -12.65
N PRO A 365 -17.42 10.37 -11.42
CA PRO A 365 -17.25 11.79 -11.15
C PRO A 365 -15.94 12.30 -11.76
N ALA A 366 -15.79 13.62 -11.89
CA ALA A 366 -14.59 14.25 -12.49
C ALA A 366 -13.26 13.76 -11.87
N ALA A 367 -13.24 13.43 -10.57
CA ALA A 367 -12.06 12.88 -9.92
C ALA A 367 -11.61 11.52 -10.47
N TYR A 368 -12.55 10.69 -10.92
CA TYR A 368 -12.31 9.31 -11.37
C TYR A 368 -12.38 9.17 -12.89
N ALA A 369 -12.99 10.13 -13.57
CA ALA A 369 -13.26 10.08 -15.00
C ALA A 369 -12.03 10.41 -15.85
N GLY A 370 -11.94 9.79 -17.04
CA GLY A 370 -10.99 10.18 -18.09
C GLY A 370 -11.26 11.61 -18.58
N TRP A 371 -10.27 12.26 -19.19
CA TRP A 371 -10.42 13.64 -19.71
C TRP A 371 -11.36 13.75 -20.92
N ASP A 372 -11.63 12.64 -21.58
CA ASP A 372 -12.60 12.46 -22.64
C ASP A 372 -14.03 12.25 -22.13
N ASN A 373 -14.22 12.06 -20.82
CA ASN A 373 -15.52 11.83 -20.22
C ASN A 373 -16.40 13.11 -20.28
N PRO A 374 -17.69 12.99 -20.65
CA PRO A 374 -18.61 14.13 -20.74
C PRO A 374 -18.78 14.94 -19.45
N VAL A 375 -18.47 14.37 -18.27
CA VAL A 375 -18.55 15.06 -16.97
C VAL A 375 -17.77 16.39 -16.97
N TRP A 376 -16.69 16.47 -17.74
CA TRP A 376 -15.86 17.67 -17.83
C TRP A 376 -16.53 18.84 -18.57
N HIS A 377 -17.47 18.59 -19.48
CA HIS A 377 -18.19 19.67 -20.17
C HIS A 377 -19.15 20.41 -19.22
N ALA A 378 -19.74 19.68 -18.27
CA ALA A 378 -20.60 20.21 -17.21
C ALA A 378 -19.84 20.50 -15.90
N TYR A 379 -18.50 20.54 -15.95
CA TYR A 379 -17.64 20.66 -14.78
C TYR A 379 -18.01 21.86 -13.88
N ARG A 380 -18.07 21.60 -12.58
CA ARG A 380 -18.19 22.61 -11.52
C ARG A 380 -17.13 22.32 -10.48
N VAL A 381 -16.55 23.39 -9.92
CA VAL A 381 -15.62 23.28 -8.80
C VAL A 381 -16.35 22.61 -7.63
N PRO A 382 -15.81 21.51 -7.06
CA PRO A 382 -16.49 20.79 -6.00
C PRO A 382 -16.45 21.56 -4.68
N GLU A 383 -17.39 21.26 -3.79
CA GLU A 383 -17.45 21.84 -2.44
C GLU A 383 -16.64 21.04 -1.41
N GLU A 384 -16.41 19.75 -1.68
CA GLU A 384 -15.67 18.82 -0.82
C GLU A 384 -14.50 18.20 -1.60
N PRO A 385 -13.37 17.87 -0.95
CA PRO A 385 -12.28 17.14 -1.59
C PRO A 385 -12.73 15.71 -1.95
N PRO A 386 -12.17 15.11 -3.01
CA PRO A 386 -12.56 13.78 -3.42
C PRO A 386 -11.86 12.72 -2.59
N MET A 387 -12.45 11.53 -2.54
CA MET A 387 -11.89 10.39 -1.82
C MET A 387 -10.66 9.78 -2.52
N ALA A 388 -10.61 9.89 -3.85
CA ALA A 388 -9.55 9.35 -4.68
C ALA A 388 -9.37 10.19 -5.96
N VAL A 389 -8.37 9.86 -6.76
CA VAL A 389 -8.14 10.47 -8.07
C VAL A 389 -7.64 9.42 -9.05
N ARG A 390 -8.08 9.50 -10.32
CA ARG A 390 -7.52 8.66 -11.39
C ARG A 390 -6.12 9.15 -11.76
N LEU A 391 -5.15 8.25 -11.78
CA LEU A 391 -3.78 8.53 -12.27
C LEU A 391 -3.51 7.95 -13.65
N GLY A 392 -4.39 7.10 -14.17
CA GLY A 392 -4.21 6.44 -15.46
C GLY A 392 -5.19 5.31 -15.58
N ASP A 393 -4.90 4.41 -16.50
CA ASP A 393 -5.60 3.15 -16.69
C ASP A 393 -4.62 2.00 -16.60
N VAL A 394 -5.11 0.84 -16.18
CA VAL A 394 -4.35 -0.40 -16.20
C VAL A 394 -5.09 -1.45 -17.03
N ARG A 395 -4.31 -2.25 -17.77
CA ARG A 395 -4.84 -3.37 -18.54
C ARG A 395 -3.90 -4.58 -18.48
N LEU A 396 -4.45 -5.73 -18.83
CA LEU A 396 -3.71 -6.99 -19.00
C LEU A 396 -3.66 -7.37 -20.48
N PRO A 397 -2.59 -8.05 -20.94
CA PRO A 397 -2.41 -8.40 -22.35
C PRO A 397 -3.49 -9.34 -22.89
N GLU A 398 -4.21 -10.04 -22.03
CA GLU A 398 -5.34 -10.88 -22.39
C GLU A 398 -6.56 -10.10 -22.91
N SER A 399 -6.62 -8.77 -22.68
CA SER A 399 -7.71 -7.91 -23.17
C SER A 399 -7.20 -6.54 -23.61
N ASP A 400 -7.28 -6.28 -24.92
CA ASP A 400 -6.95 -4.95 -25.45
C ASP A 400 -8.04 -3.90 -25.20
N ARG A 401 -9.29 -4.35 -24.98
CA ARG A 401 -10.46 -3.46 -24.90
C ARG A 401 -10.76 -3.00 -23.48
N LEU A 402 -10.45 -3.82 -22.49
CA LEU A 402 -10.79 -3.54 -21.10
C LEU A 402 -9.68 -2.73 -20.43
N ARG A 403 -10.05 -1.52 -19.98
CA ARG A 403 -9.16 -0.58 -19.28
C ARG A 403 -9.78 -0.30 -17.93
N ILE A 404 -9.07 -0.60 -16.87
CA ILE A 404 -9.54 -0.35 -15.52
C ILE A 404 -8.94 0.97 -15.02
N PRO A 405 -9.75 1.94 -14.57
CA PRO A 405 -9.23 3.17 -13.99
C PRO A 405 -8.31 2.91 -12.79
N MET A 406 -7.08 3.39 -12.86
CA MET A 406 -6.15 3.34 -11.73
C MET A 406 -6.47 4.50 -10.77
N LEU A 407 -7.26 4.20 -9.74
CA LEU A 407 -7.66 5.17 -8.71
C LEU A 407 -6.71 5.09 -7.51
N VAL A 408 -6.19 6.24 -7.08
CA VAL A 408 -5.37 6.37 -5.87
C VAL A 408 -6.08 7.24 -4.84
N ARG A 409 -6.10 6.79 -3.58
CA ARG A 409 -6.74 7.50 -2.46
C ARG A 409 -6.05 8.83 -2.17
N LEU A 410 -6.85 9.78 -1.70
CA LEU A 410 -6.37 11.06 -1.18
C LEU A 410 -6.47 11.09 0.36
N PRO A 411 -5.55 11.79 1.06
CA PRO A 411 -4.38 12.49 0.52
C PRO A 411 -3.34 11.52 -0.07
N LEU A 412 -2.50 11.98 -1.01
CA LEU A 412 -1.49 11.13 -1.63
C LEU A 412 -0.45 10.71 -0.58
N GLU A 413 -0.51 9.45 -0.14
CA GLU A 413 0.42 8.90 0.86
C GLU A 413 1.85 8.79 0.33
N ARG A 414 1.99 8.60 -0.98
CA ARG A 414 3.27 8.59 -1.69
C ARG A 414 3.26 9.70 -2.73
N GLY A 415 4.39 10.40 -2.87
CA GLY A 415 4.58 11.26 -4.02
C GLY A 415 4.64 10.45 -5.32
N LEU A 416 4.62 11.14 -6.44
CA LEU A 416 4.60 10.56 -7.78
C LEU A 416 5.96 10.74 -8.45
N TRP A 417 6.40 9.73 -9.20
CA TRP A 417 7.56 9.82 -10.08
C TRP A 417 7.11 9.48 -11.50
N ILE A 418 7.22 10.43 -12.42
CA ILE A 418 6.96 10.23 -13.84
C ILE A 418 8.30 10.07 -14.54
N ASP A 419 8.52 8.89 -15.11
CA ASP A 419 9.75 8.54 -15.79
C ASP A 419 9.91 9.37 -17.07
N SER A 420 10.99 10.14 -17.19
CA SER A 420 11.27 10.91 -18.41
C SER A 420 12.40 10.30 -19.25
N GLY A 421 12.96 9.18 -18.81
CA GLY A 421 14.03 8.44 -19.47
C GLY A 421 13.56 7.41 -20.49
N ALA A 422 14.45 7.04 -21.41
CA ALA A 422 14.19 6.01 -22.43
C ALA A 422 14.42 4.57 -21.93
N GLY A 423 15.15 4.40 -20.81
CA GLY A 423 15.63 3.10 -20.33
C GLY A 423 14.58 2.14 -19.76
N GLY A 424 13.30 2.56 -19.72
CA GLY A 424 12.20 1.76 -19.19
C GLY A 424 11.21 1.24 -20.23
N LEU A 425 11.35 1.59 -21.51
CA LEU A 425 10.38 1.20 -22.54
C LEU A 425 10.62 -0.24 -23.01
N SER A 426 9.54 -1.04 -23.05
CA SER A 426 9.54 -2.36 -23.70
C SER A 426 10.08 -2.27 -25.14
N GLU A 427 10.86 -3.28 -25.58
CA GLU A 427 11.53 -3.32 -26.89
C GLU A 427 10.54 -3.06 -28.04
N GLY A 428 10.55 -1.84 -28.61
CA GLY A 428 9.72 -1.51 -29.78
C GLY A 428 9.34 -0.03 -29.93
N THR A 429 9.40 0.77 -28.87
CA THR A 429 8.98 2.18 -28.92
C THR A 429 10.20 3.10 -29.04
N PHE A 430 10.59 3.45 -30.28
CA PHE A 430 11.62 4.47 -30.54
C PHE A 430 11.04 5.89 -30.36
N ALA A 431 10.64 6.25 -29.14
CA ALA A 431 10.30 7.63 -28.85
C ALA A 431 11.59 8.46 -28.71
N ASP A 432 11.64 9.64 -29.35
CA ASP A 432 12.73 10.59 -29.17
C ASP A 432 12.82 10.96 -27.68
N ALA A 433 14.03 11.03 -27.11
CA ALA A 433 14.22 11.36 -25.70
C ALA A 433 13.61 12.74 -25.35
N HIS A 434 13.63 13.69 -26.29
CA HIS A 434 12.93 14.97 -26.12
C HIS A 434 11.40 14.82 -26.10
N GLU A 435 10.87 13.91 -26.91
CA GLU A 435 9.43 13.63 -26.94
C GLU A 435 8.97 12.96 -25.65
N LEU A 436 9.73 12.00 -25.11
CA LEU A 436 9.43 11.36 -23.82
C LEU A 436 9.42 12.37 -22.67
N ARG A 437 10.42 13.25 -22.59
CA ARG A 437 10.45 14.30 -21.56
C ARG A 437 9.25 15.25 -21.68
N ARG A 438 8.86 15.61 -22.91
CA ARG A 438 7.65 16.41 -23.15
C ARG A 438 6.40 15.67 -22.69
N LEU A 439 6.23 14.40 -23.07
CA LEU A 439 5.07 13.58 -22.66
C LEU A 439 5.01 13.40 -21.14
N ALA A 440 6.15 13.19 -20.48
CA ALA A 440 6.22 13.08 -19.02
C ALA A 440 5.77 14.36 -18.32
N MET A 441 6.15 15.51 -18.88
CA MET A 441 5.68 16.80 -18.39
C MET A 441 4.20 17.03 -18.70
N ASP A 442 3.71 16.63 -19.87
CA ASP A 442 2.28 16.71 -20.21
C ASP A 442 1.44 15.83 -19.24
N THR A 443 1.94 14.64 -18.86
CA THR A 443 1.33 13.78 -17.84
C THR A 443 1.32 14.46 -16.46
N ALA A 444 2.43 15.08 -16.04
CA ALA A 444 2.49 15.84 -14.80
C ALA A 444 1.49 17.00 -14.78
N VAL A 445 1.37 17.74 -15.88
CA VAL A 445 0.39 18.85 -16.03
C VAL A 445 -1.03 18.32 -15.97
N ALA A 446 -1.32 17.19 -16.62
CA ALA A 446 -2.64 16.57 -16.55
C ALA A 446 -3.02 16.17 -15.11
N HIS A 447 -2.08 15.62 -14.33
CA HIS A 447 -2.32 15.29 -12.92
C HIS A 447 -2.47 16.53 -12.03
N ALA A 448 -1.60 17.53 -12.20
CA ALA A 448 -1.68 18.78 -11.44
C ALA A 448 -3.00 19.52 -11.73
N ALA A 449 -3.41 19.60 -12.99
CA ALA A 449 -4.67 20.20 -13.39
C ALA A 449 -5.88 19.43 -12.85
N ARG A 450 -5.84 18.09 -12.87
CA ARG A 450 -6.89 17.27 -12.27
C ARG A 450 -7.00 17.55 -10.77
N LEU A 451 -5.89 17.52 -10.04
CA LEU A 451 -5.87 17.79 -8.60
C LEU A 451 -6.41 19.19 -8.27
N LEU A 452 -6.03 20.22 -9.03
CA LEU A 452 -6.59 21.57 -8.89
C LEU A 452 -8.10 21.60 -9.16
N ALA A 453 -8.58 20.85 -10.15
CA ALA A 453 -9.99 20.84 -10.53
C ALA A 453 -10.88 20.06 -9.57
N VAL A 454 -10.35 19.02 -8.92
CA VAL A 454 -11.17 18.10 -8.12
C VAL A 454 -11.19 18.48 -6.64
N HIS A 455 -10.45 19.52 -6.24
CA HIS A 455 -10.49 20.06 -4.88
C HIS A 455 -11.35 21.35 -4.81
N PRO A 456 -11.86 21.68 -3.61
CA PRO A 456 -12.52 22.96 -3.40
C PRO A 456 -11.63 24.15 -3.74
N ALA A 457 -12.25 25.26 -4.14
CA ALA A 457 -11.54 26.48 -4.47
C ALA A 457 -10.64 26.90 -3.29
N GLY A 458 -9.34 27.08 -3.57
CA GLY A 458 -8.36 27.46 -2.55
C GLY A 458 -7.90 26.33 -1.61
N ALA A 459 -8.45 25.12 -1.70
CA ALA A 459 -8.05 24.00 -0.82
C ALA A 459 -6.81 23.24 -1.32
N PHE A 460 -6.36 23.50 -2.55
CA PHE A 460 -5.20 22.86 -3.16
C PHE A 460 -4.37 23.86 -3.96
N THR A 461 -3.05 23.83 -3.79
CA THR A 461 -2.10 24.81 -4.35
C THR A 461 -0.92 24.08 -5.01
N VAL A 462 -0.51 24.54 -6.20
CA VAL A 462 0.56 23.91 -6.97
C VAL A 462 1.76 24.84 -7.08
N HIS A 463 2.94 24.34 -6.73
CA HIS A 463 4.25 24.94 -6.93
C HIS A 463 4.98 24.17 -8.03
N VAL A 464 5.75 24.88 -8.86
CA VAL A 464 6.50 24.27 -9.95
C VAL A 464 7.96 24.71 -9.86
N VAL A 465 8.86 23.73 -9.91
CA VAL A 465 10.30 23.92 -10.15
C VAL A 465 10.61 23.36 -11.53
N ASP A 466 11.05 24.21 -12.44
CA ASP A 466 11.49 23.86 -13.79
C ASP A 466 12.89 24.43 -13.99
N ALA A 467 13.89 23.70 -13.50
CA ALA A 467 15.18 24.29 -13.18
C ALA A 467 15.92 24.90 -14.39
N ALA A 468 15.91 24.25 -15.57
CA ALA A 468 16.40 24.86 -16.81
C ALA A 468 15.33 25.57 -17.64
N GLY A 469 14.06 25.58 -17.24
CA GLY A 469 12.97 26.21 -18.01
C GLY A 469 12.54 25.40 -19.24
N ALA A 470 12.88 24.11 -19.30
CA ALA A 470 12.63 23.26 -20.47
C ALA A 470 11.15 22.87 -20.63
N ALA A 471 10.36 22.94 -19.55
CA ALA A 471 8.95 22.57 -19.52
C ALA A 471 7.98 23.72 -19.83
N ALA A 472 8.48 24.91 -20.21
CA ALA A 472 7.65 26.09 -20.43
C ALA A 472 6.46 25.86 -21.38
N GLY A 473 6.64 25.07 -22.43
CA GLY A 473 5.57 24.72 -23.38
C GLY A 473 4.45 23.89 -22.73
N SER A 474 4.80 22.80 -22.03
CA SER A 474 3.84 21.94 -21.35
C SER A 474 3.14 22.65 -20.18
N LEU A 475 3.85 23.53 -19.46
CA LEU A 475 3.32 24.29 -18.33
C LEU A 475 2.40 25.45 -18.72
N ALA A 476 2.39 25.84 -20.00
CA ALA A 476 1.66 27.01 -20.49
C ALA A 476 0.17 27.06 -20.07
N PRO A 477 -0.61 25.96 -20.07
CA PRO A 477 -2.00 25.99 -19.62
C PRO A 477 -2.17 26.40 -18.15
N LEU A 478 -1.31 25.90 -17.26
CA LEU A 478 -1.35 26.22 -15.83
C LEU A 478 -0.91 27.66 -15.56
N VAL A 479 0.14 28.11 -16.26
CA VAL A 479 0.66 29.48 -16.14
C VAL A 479 -0.34 30.50 -16.70
N ALA A 480 -0.89 30.25 -17.88
CA ALA A 480 -1.83 31.17 -18.53
C ALA A 480 -3.15 31.31 -17.74
N ALA A 481 -3.61 30.23 -17.12
CA ALA A 481 -4.79 30.26 -16.25
C ALA A 481 -4.54 30.92 -14.88
N GLY A 482 -3.28 31.16 -14.49
CA GLY A 482 -2.94 31.77 -13.21
C GLY A 482 -3.27 30.90 -12.00
N VAL A 483 -3.22 29.57 -12.15
CA VAL A 483 -3.60 28.60 -11.09
C VAL A 483 -2.41 28.09 -10.26
N LEU A 484 -1.19 28.53 -10.56
CA LEU A 484 0.00 28.20 -9.77
C LEU A 484 0.15 29.18 -8.60
N ALA A 485 0.82 28.74 -7.53
CA ALA A 485 1.15 29.59 -6.38
C ALA A 485 2.04 30.81 -6.74
N GLY A 486 2.78 30.68 -7.86
CA GLY A 486 3.66 31.69 -8.42
C GLY A 486 4.20 31.21 -9.78
N PRO A 487 5.05 32.01 -10.44
CA PRO A 487 5.70 31.56 -11.67
C PRO A 487 6.58 30.32 -11.40
N PRO A 488 6.73 29.40 -12.38
CA PRO A 488 7.66 28.28 -12.26
C PRO A 488 9.06 28.77 -11.86
N ALA A 489 9.62 28.15 -10.84
CA ALA A 489 10.94 28.50 -10.33
C ALA A 489 12.03 27.95 -11.26
N VAL A 490 12.90 28.85 -11.72
CA VAL A 490 14.01 28.53 -12.65
C VAL A 490 15.34 28.82 -11.95
N GLY A 491 16.35 27.99 -12.23
CA GLY A 491 17.68 28.08 -11.66
C GLY A 491 17.77 27.77 -10.16
N ALA A 492 19.01 27.62 -9.68
CA ALA A 492 19.28 27.17 -8.31
C ALA A 492 18.67 28.07 -7.22
N ALA A 493 18.61 29.39 -7.43
CA ALA A 493 18.01 30.32 -6.47
C ALA A 493 16.50 30.11 -6.33
N GLY A 494 15.79 29.91 -7.45
CA GLY A 494 14.36 29.62 -7.44
C GLY A 494 14.05 28.26 -6.80
N VAL A 495 14.86 27.24 -7.12
CA VAL A 495 14.77 25.90 -6.52
C VAL A 495 14.91 26.01 -4.99
N ALA A 496 15.97 26.65 -4.50
CA ALA A 496 16.23 26.78 -3.07
C ALA A 496 15.13 27.55 -2.32
N ASP A 497 14.57 28.59 -2.95
CA ASP A 497 13.47 29.39 -2.39
C ASP A 497 12.17 28.58 -2.23
N VAL A 498 11.74 27.86 -3.27
CA VAL A 498 10.53 27.01 -3.21
C VAL A 498 10.70 25.88 -2.19
N LEU A 499 11.82 25.16 -2.24
CA LEU A 499 12.08 24.06 -1.30
C LEU A 499 12.21 24.55 0.14
N GLY A 500 12.85 25.70 0.34
CA GLY A 500 12.95 26.36 1.65
C GLY A 500 11.58 26.67 2.26
N ARG A 501 10.69 27.31 1.49
CA ARG A 501 9.33 27.63 1.95
C ARG A 501 8.52 26.40 2.32
N LEU A 502 8.55 25.37 1.47
CA LEU A 502 7.80 24.13 1.71
C LEU A 502 8.37 23.34 2.89
N THR A 503 9.70 23.29 3.05
CA THR A 503 10.35 22.65 4.21
C THR A 503 9.91 23.35 5.50
N GLN A 504 9.98 24.69 5.53
CA GLN A 504 9.56 25.47 6.70
C GLN A 504 8.08 25.26 7.02
N ARG A 505 7.22 25.16 5.99
CA ARG A 505 5.80 24.83 6.16
C ARG A 505 5.63 23.47 6.84
N VAL A 506 6.31 22.42 6.36
CA VAL A 506 6.25 21.08 6.95
C VAL A 506 6.67 21.13 8.42
N ASP A 507 7.80 21.78 8.72
CA ASP A 507 8.29 21.92 10.10
C ASP A 507 7.26 22.60 11.01
N LEU A 508 6.65 23.70 10.55
CA LEU A 508 5.64 24.43 11.32
C LEU A 508 4.40 23.58 11.62
N VAL A 509 3.86 22.88 10.62
CA VAL A 509 2.67 22.04 10.81
C VAL A 509 2.99 20.84 11.70
N GLN A 510 4.14 20.18 11.50
CA GLN A 510 4.56 19.09 12.36
C GLN A 510 4.77 19.51 13.81
N MET A 511 5.35 20.70 14.05
CA MET A 511 5.49 21.26 15.39
C MET A 511 4.12 21.49 16.04
N ALA A 512 3.15 22.02 15.30
CA ALA A 512 1.78 22.23 15.79
C ALA A 512 1.09 20.90 16.15
N VAL A 513 1.22 19.88 15.28
CA VAL A 513 0.66 18.54 15.50
C VAL A 513 1.32 17.84 16.70
N ARG A 514 2.67 17.81 16.77
CA ARG A 514 3.40 17.19 17.88
C ARG A 514 3.19 17.91 19.21
N GLY A 515 2.96 19.22 19.18
CA GLY A 515 2.60 20.02 20.34
C GLY A 515 1.17 19.81 20.83
N GLY A 516 0.36 18.99 20.15
CA GLY A 516 -1.06 18.76 20.49
C GLY A 516 -1.94 19.99 20.24
N ALA A 517 -1.49 20.93 19.42
CA ALA A 517 -2.18 22.19 19.14
C ALA A 517 -2.24 22.43 17.62
N PRO A 518 -2.97 21.59 16.86
CA PRO A 518 -3.06 21.71 15.39
C PRO A 518 -3.68 23.05 14.94
N ASP A 519 -4.50 23.67 15.79
CA ASP A 519 -5.11 24.98 15.54
C ASP A 519 -4.19 26.17 15.89
N ALA A 520 -3.01 25.92 16.47
CA ALA A 520 -2.06 26.96 16.88
C ALA A 520 -1.13 27.43 15.74
N LEU A 521 -1.53 27.18 14.48
CA LEU A 521 -0.81 27.69 13.32
C LEU A 521 -0.81 29.24 13.31
N PRO A 522 0.25 29.86 12.77
CA PRO A 522 0.34 31.32 12.70
C PRO A 522 -0.91 31.94 12.03
N PRO A 523 -1.37 33.12 12.49
CA PRO A 523 -2.46 33.83 11.83
C PRO A 523 -2.17 34.05 10.34
N GLY A 524 -3.13 33.71 9.47
CA GLY A 524 -2.96 33.80 8.02
C GLY A 524 -2.19 32.64 7.37
N PHE A 525 -1.95 31.54 8.11
CA PHE A 525 -1.42 30.32 7.52
C PHE A 525 -2.41 29.73 6.50
N ASP A 526 -1.95 29.50 5.27
CA ASP A 526 -2.73 28.86 4.22
C ASP A 526 -2.97 27.37 4.57
N PRO A 527 -4.21 26.90 4.80
CA PRO A 527 -4.49 25.50 5.11
C PRO A 527 -4.50 24.59 3.87
N ALA A 528 -4.33 25.14 2.65
CA ALA A 528 -4.39 24.35 1.43
C ALA A 528 -3.35 23.22 1.41
N HIS A 529 -3.74 22.09 0.84
CA HIS A 529 -2.78 21.06 0.44
C HIS A 529 -1.88 21.64 -0.65
N GLN A 530 -0.61 21.22 -0.65
CA GLN A 530 0.41 21.72 -1.55
C GLN A 530 0.90 20.58 -2.43
N LEU A 531 1.04 20.82 -3.72
CA LEU A 531 1.74 19.94 -4.65
C LEU A 531 2.99 20.64 -5.15
N LEU A 532 4.15 20.03 -4.98
CA LEU A 532 5.39 20.45 -5.59
C LEU A 532 5.65 19.58 -6.83
N VAL A 533 5.58 20.21 -8.01
CA VAL A 533 6.02 19.60 -9.27
C VAL A 533 7.48 19.96 -9.50
N VAL A 534 8.34 18.96 -9.64
CA VAL A 534 9.77 19.12 -9.90
C VAL A 534 10.10 18.54 -11.27
N ASN A 535 10.60 19.38 -12.17
CA ASN A 535 11.12 18.99 -13.47
C ASN A 535 12.62 19.30 -13.57
N ASP A 536 13.28 18.60 -14.49
CA ASP A 536 14.67 18.82 -14.88
C ASP A 536 15.68 18.58 -13.74
N PHE A 537 15.29 17.75 -12.78
CA PHE A 537 16.24 17.18 -11.84
C PHE A 537 17.27 16.33 -12.61
N PRO A 538 18.59 16.49 -12.37
CA PRO A 538 19.21 17.21 -11.26
C PRO A 538 19.70 18.65 -11.52
N HIS A 539 19.45 19.22 -12.70
CA HIS A 539 19.94 20.56 -13.01
C HIS A 539 19.43 21.59 -11.99
N GLY A 540 20.32 22.44 -11.48
CA GLY A 540 19.96 23.45 -10.48
C GLY A 540 19.73 22.92 -9.06
N PHE A 541 19.93 21.63 -8.79
CA PHE A 541 19.85 21.04 -7.44
C PHE A 541 21.25 20.83 -6.83
N ASP A 542 21.51 21.54 -5.74
CA ASP A 542 22.66 21.27 -4.87
C ASP A 542 22.34 20.21 -3.79
N ASP A 543 23.34 19.77 -3.04
CA ASP A 543 23.19 18.74 -2.00
C ASP A 543 22.12 19.08 -0.95
N ARG A 544 21.95 20.38 -0.66
CA ARG A 544 20.93 20.87 0.28
C ARG A 544 19.55 20.72 -0.32
N ALA A 545 19.35 21.12 -1.57
CA ALA A 545 18.09 20.98 -2.29
C ALA A 545 17.68 19.51 -2.41
N VAL A 546 18.63 18.61 -2.70
CA VAL A 546 18.38 17.15 -2.71
C VAL A 546 17.94 16.65 -1.33
N THR A 547 18.60 17.11 -0.26
CA THR A 547 18.23 16.75 1.11
C THR A 547 16.82 17.22 1.46
N GLN A 548 16.45 18.45 1.05
CA GLN A 548 15.11 19.00 1.25
C GLN A 548 14.05 18.25 0.43
N LEU A 549 14.33 17.89 -0.82
CA LEU A 549 13.42 17.07 -1.62
C LEU A 549 13.09 15.74 -0.94
N ARG A 550 14.11 15.05 -0.41
CA ARG A 550 13.91 13.80 0.34
C ARG A 550 13.07 14.02 1.59
N TYR A 551 13.38 15.06 2.37
CA TYR A 551 12.57 15.41 3.54
C TYR A 551 11.11 15.68 3.17
N LEU A 552 10.86 16.44 2.10
CA LEU A 552 9.51 16.71 1.61
C LEU A 552 8.80 15.43 1.13
N ALA A 553 9.51 14.50 0.51
CA ALA A 553 8.94 13.22 0.08
C ALA A 553 8.54 12.34 1.27
N ASP A 554 9.37 12.29 2.31
CA ASP A 554 9.17 11.42 3.47
C ASP A 554 8.16 12.00 4.47
N GLU A 555 8.28 13.29 4.78
CA GLU A 555 7.54 13.94 5.88
C GLU A 555 6.36 14.80 5.39
N GLY A 556 6.45 15.31 4.15
CA GLY A 556 5.45 16.20 3.55
C GLY A 556 4.04 15.61 3.47
N PRO A 557 3.84 14.36 3.00
CA PRO A 557 2.50 13.79 2.83
C PRO A 557 1.66 13.81 4.10
N SER A 558 2.29 13.59 5.26
CA SER A 558 1.62 13.58 6.57
C SER A 558 1.00 14.93 6.97
N VAL A 559 1.42 16.01 6.32
CA VAL A 559 0.99 17.40 6.59
C VAL A 559 0.49 18.10 5.33
N GLY A 560 0.11 17.33 4.31
CA GLY A 560 -0.52 17.83 3.09
C GLY A 560 0.43 18.52 2.10
N VAL A 561 1.73 18.16 2.11
CA VAL A 561 2.69 18.57 1.07
C VAL A 561 3.07 17.34 0.23
N HIS A 562 2.65 17.31 -1.02
CA HIS A 562 2.86 16.20 -1.94
C HIS A 562 3.92 16.54 -2.97
N LEU A 563 4.70 15.54 -3.38
CA LEU A 563 5.76 15.66 -4.38
C LEU A 563 5.35 14.95 -5.66
N LEU A 564 5.55 15.59 -6.80
CA LEU A 564 5.50 14.99 -8.14
C LEU A 564 6.81 15.31 -8.85
N MET A 565 7.61 14.28 -9.12
CA MET A 565 8.88 14.40 -9.84
C MET A 565 8.71 13.96 -11.29
N VAL A 566 9.26 14.74 -12.22
CA VAL A 566 9.48 14.38 -13.62
C VAL A 566 10.99 14.29 -13.82
N ALA A 567 11.50 13.08 -13.92
CA ALA A 567 12.94 12.85 -13.94
C ALA A 567 13.30 11.52 -14.60
N ASP A 568 14.49 11.50 -15.19
CA ASP A 568 15.12 10.28 -15.70
C ASP A 568 15.99 9.70 -14.59
N ARG A 569 15.82 8.41 -14.32
CA ARG A 569 16.63 7.71 -13.33
C ARG A 569 18.11 7.68 -13.73
N GLU A 570 18.43 7.58 -15.01
CA GLU A 570 19.81 7.56 -15.50
C GLU A 570 20.50 8.91 -15.24
N ASP A 571 19.82 10.03 -15.53
CA ASP A 571 20.33 11.39 -15.27
C ASP A 571 20.58 11.62 -13.76
N ALA A 572 19.80 10.95 -12.90
CA ALA A 572 19.92 11.00 -11.45
C ALA A 572 21.07 10.14 -10.87
N THR A 573 21.64 9.19 -11.63
CA THR A 573 22.69 8.28 -11.12
C THR A 573 23.94 8.99 -10.61
N ALA A 574 24.23 10.20 -11.12
CA ALA A 574 25.37 11.03 -10.69
C ALA A 574 25.33 11.40 -9.20
N TYR A 575 24.14 11.42 -8.57
CA TYR A 575 23.96 11.68 -7.14
C TYR A 575 24.05 10.41 -6.28
N GLY A 576 24.34 9.26 -6.92
CA GLY A 576 24.67 7.99 -6.26
C GLY A 576 23.50 7.38 -5.46
N PRO A 577 23.79 6.62 -4.38
CA PRO A 577 22.78 5.86 -3.62
C PRO A 577 21.81 6.73 -2.82
N LEU A 578 21.92 8.05 -2.87
CA LEU A 578 21.05 8.98 -2.12
C LEU A 578 19.65 9.12 -2.74
N LEU A 579 19.52 8.90 -4.06
CA LEU A 579 18.24 9.03 -4.76
C LEU A 579 17.48 7.71 -4.92
N ASP A 580 18.16 6.56 -4.82
CA ASP A 580 17.48 5.26 -4.87
C ASP A 580 16.39 5.10 -3.80
N PRO A 581 16.58 5.54 -2.53
CA PRO A 581 15.51 5.55 -1.53
C PRO A 581 14.35 6.47 -1.89
N LEU A 582 14.63 7.66 -2.44
CA LEU A 582 13.62 8.62 -2.88
C LEU A 582 12.79 8.06 -4.03
N TRP A 583 13.44 7.49 -5.05
CA TRP A 583 12.75 6.85 -6.17
C TRP A 583 11.87 5.69 -5.70
N ARG A 584 12.33 4.89 -4.73
CA ARG A 584 11.56 3.76 -4.16
C ARG A 584 10.39 4.19 -3.27
N SER A 585 10.42 5.38 -2.68
CA SER A 585 9.33 5.89 -1.83
C SER A 585 8.18 6.50 -2.65
N LEU A 586 8.43 6.85 -3.91
CA LEU A 586 7.45 7.43 -4.82
C LEU A 586 6.75 6.35 -5.66
N LEU A 587 5.49 6.64 -6.04
CA LEU A 587 4.75 5.82 -7.01
C LEU A 587 5.23 6.13 -8.42
N ARG A 588 5.83 5.14 -9.08
CA ARG A 588 6.30 5.26 -10.48
C ARG A 588 5.11 5.25 -11.44
N LEU A 589 5.14 6.18 -12.40
CA LEU A 589 4.25 6.29 -13.55
C LEU A 589 5.10 6.50 -14.82
N THR A 590 4.54 6.21 -15.99
CA THR A 590 5.23 6.38 -17.28
C THR A 590 4.46 7.31 -18.23
N PRO A 591 5.15 8.03 -19.11
CA PRO A 591 4.54 8.97 -20.05
C PRO A 591 3.88 8.28 -21.25
N VAL A 592 4.06 6.97 -21.36
CA VAL A 592 3.51 6.10 -22.40
C VAL A 592 3.11 4.75 -21.77
N ALA A 593 2.39 3.94 -22.54
CA ALA A 593 1.97 2.62 -22.10
C ALA A 593 3.18 1.74 -21.75
N ASP A 594 3.23 1.19 -20.53
CA ASP A 594 4.35 0.37 -20.04
C ASP A 594 3.92 -0.64 -18.97
N ASP A 595 4.49 -1.84 -18.97
CA ASP A 595 4.08 -2.99 -18.16
C ASP A 595 4.90 -3.18 -16.87
N HIS A 596 5.07 -2.09 -16.11
CA HIS A 596 5.91 -2.07 -14.91
C HIS A 596 5.16 -2.17 -13.58
N LEU A 597 3.83 -2.10 -13.59
CA LEU A 597 3.02 -2.24 -12.37
C LEU A 597 2.69 -3.70 -12.12
N ALA A 598 2.78 -4.14 -10.87
CA ALA A 598 2.37 -5.47 -10.45
C ALA A 598 1.17 -5.39 -9.49
N ASP A 599 0.18 -6.27 -9.66
CA ASP A 599 -0.88 -6.38 -8.65
C ASP A 599 -0.38 -7.09 -7.38
N PRO A 600 -0.97 -6.80 -6.20
CA PRO A 600 -0.49 -7.31 -4.92
C PRO A 600 -0.90 -8.76 -4.60
N TRP A 601 -1.64 -9.43 -5.48
CA TRP A 601 -2.21 -10.76 -5.18
C TRP A 601 -1.52 -11.88 -5.97
N VAL A 602 -1.42 -11.71 -7.27
CA VAL A 602 -0.89 -12.68 -8.24
C VAL A 602 0.42 -12.20 -8.84
N GLY A 603 0.67 -10.89 -8.83
CA GLY A 603 1.88 -10.29 -9.40
C GLY A 603 1.84 -10.25 -10.92
N HIS A 604 0.67 -10.11 -11.54
CA HIS A 604 0.60 -9.86 -12.98
C HIS A 604 1.27 -8.54 -13.32
N ALA A 605 2.02 -8.49 -14.41
CA ALA A 605 2.47 -7.25 -14.99
C ALA A 605 1.29 -6.56 -15.70
N TRP A 606 0.90 -5.40 -15.21
CA TRP A 606 -0.16 -4.55 -15.74
C TRP A 606 0.46 -3.46 -16.60
N THR A 607 -0.06 -3.31 -17.82
CA THR A 607 0.27 -2.17 -18.66
C THR A 607 -0.46 -0.95 -18.11
N TYR A 608 0.30 -0.01 -17.54
CA TYR A 608 -0.18 1.31 -17.18
C TYR A 608 -0.29 2.19 -18.41
N GLU A 609 -1.36 2.95 -18.53
CA GLU A 609 -1.55 3.96 -19.58
C GLU A 609 -1.87 5.33 -18.96
N PRO A 610 -1.18 6.40 -19.36
CA PRO A 610 -1.34 7.72 -18.75
C PRO A 610 -2.68 8.37 -19.12
N ALA A 611 -3.33 8.99 -18.12
CA ALA A 611 -4.58 9.72 -18.31
C ALA A 611 -4.34 11.13 -18.90
N LEU A 612 -3.95 11.19 -20.18
CA LEU A 612 -3.71 12.45 -20.91
C LEU A 612 -5.00 13.07 -21.42
N VAL A 613 -4.95 14.38 -21.65
CA VAL A 613 -6.03 15.13 -22.31
C VAL A 613 -6.05 14.77 -23.81
N PRO A 614 -7.21 14.45 -24.41
CA PRO A 614 -7.28 14.11 -25.83
C PRO A 614 -6.67 15.22 -26.71
N PRO A 615 -5.84 14.88 -27.72
CA PRO A 615 -5.23 15.87 -28.61
C PRO A 615 -6.28 16.78 -29.26
N GLY A 616 -6.04 18.09 -29.22
CA GLY A 616 -6.96 19.10 -29.76
C GLY A 616 -8.17 19.43 -28.88
N SER A 617 -8.33 18.78 -27.72
CA SER A 617 -9.40 19.11 -26.76
C SER A 617 -9.12 20.42 -26.03
N GLY A 618 -10.13 21.30 -25.96
CA GLY A 618 -10.11 22.52 -25.14
C GLY A 618 -10.50 22.29 -23.67
N VAL A 619 -10.75 21.05 -23.26
CA VAL A 619 -11.31 20.73 -21.93
C VAL A 619 -10.42 21.20 -20.79
N LEU A 620 -9.10 21.04 -20.92
CA LEU A 620 -8.12 21.43 -19.91
C LEU A 620 -8.19 22.94 -19.65
N GLN A 621 -8.17 23.74 -20.73
CA GLN A 621 -8.25 25.19 -20.64
C GLN A 621 -9.57 25.63 -19.99
N GLN A 622 -10.70 25.09 -20.42
CA GLN A 622 -12.03 25.43 -19.88
C GLN A 622 -12.15 25.09 -18.39
N VAL A 623 -11.60 23.96 -17.96
CA VAL A 623 -11.61 23.53 -16.56
C VAL A 623 -10.73 24.46 -15.71
N LEU A 624 -9.52 24.76 -16.18
CA LEU A 624 -8.59 25.65 -15.47
C LEU A 624 -9.11 27.09 -15.37
N GLU A 625 -9.78 27.61 -16.40
CA GLU A 625 -10.47 28.91 -16.35
C GLU A 625 -11.54 28.93 -15.26
N ARG A 626 -12.38 27.89 -15.17
CA ARG A 626 -13.39 27.76 -14.09
C ARG A 626 -12.76 27.64 -12.70
N VAL A 627 -11.62 26.95 -12.57
CA VAL A 627 -10.86 26.87 -11.31
C VAL A 627 -10.34 28.26 -10.90
N ALA A 628 -9.74 29.00 -11.83
CA ALA A 628 -9.23 30.34 -11.59
C ALA A 628 -10.34 31.32 -11.17
N GLU A 629 -11.48 31.29 -11.86
CA GLU A 629 -12.67 32.08 -11.52
C GLU A 629 -13.21 31.77 -10.12
N ALA A 630 -13.13 30.52 -9.66
CA ALA A 630 -13.60 30.15 -8.33
C ALA A 630 -12.63 30.56 -7.22
N ARG A 631 -11.31 30.51 -7.49
CA ARG A 631 -10.28 30.95 -6.53
C ARG A 631 -10.38 32.45 -6.27
N THR A 632 -10.49 33.26 -7.33
CA THR A 632 -10.65 34.72 -7.22
C THR A 632 -11.93 35.19 -6.53
N LYS A 633 -12.97 34.34 -6.44
CA LYS A 633 -14.20 34.63 -5.68
C LYS A 633 -14.10 34.23 -4.21
N SER A 634 -13.12 33.40 -3.87
CA SER A 634 -12.92 32.85 -2.52
C SER A 634 -11.89 33.64 -1.71
N GLU A 635 -11.01 34.37 -2.40
CA GLU A 635 -10.17 35.46 -1.85
C GLU A 635 -10.98 36.74 -1.63
#